data_AF-A0A7X7QK55-F1
#
_entry.id   AF-A0A7X7QK55-F1
#
_cell.length_a   1.000
_cell.length_b   1.000
_cell.length_c   1.000
_cell.angle_alpha   90.00
_cell.angle_beta   90.00
_cell.angle_gamma   90.00
#
_symmetry.space_group_name_H-M   'P 1'
#
loop_
_entity.id
_entity.type
_entity.pdbx_description
1 polymer ?
#
loop_
_entity_poly.entity_id
_entity_poly.type
_entity_poly.pdbx_seq_one_letter_code
_entity_poly.pdbx_strand_id
1 'polypeptide(L)'
;MAAPTPDHAGPSHGFALDQVGWAHRDLFERAIGDLMARGLIGPERREVTATFFGLLRQADRGSWDHVLRRFLGALTPRNEWLLEIPALFAEVVGLGRDLAARRPHRGGRFFAILAERGLGETPAEVRLALDQARRLRDLDDDLALAFLEGSADLSRRLQPGAIEAFVDAGMAAFKRQPQAGRAFLEGRLESAAALIAALSRECRLQDRRGALAALLQALAGSRLELAPLTALGGVLLEDRGTGSVCLDGVLYLPESVCRSEHRHENRAWYTLAVVCAAAAWRLGAFCRLGEPRRGPRLCDLAGPGTLRLNALILAEASRLITGVRRLWPGARGMLRAGLAGERQTTGGAARLGVLWQALADDPGGRPDGLRRLLTATADAATVFETAARLDDGLIEAFRRDCPALADEVLPAVSFLPDDLAIAPETGARPDARRSVMTAAPTRPDAVGTGTTAPVEAGRPDDLLKEAAEADDATTPPTAFVYDEWSQEDQDYRRGHCLVFESISEPLEAASAPPPELAVEARRVRAAFERLRPEALHRERFLCDGDAIDHDRLLRALVERRVDPSPRFDIYEKPRVNRRDLAVVLLLDLSGSTGETTAAGPRRLDLERQAAAVLAEGLDALGDRLIMAGFRSRGPRDCAFVVFKEIDEPWSPLVWKRLQAVQPGDSTRIGPALRHAGWRLGHVACRQRLILLITDGKPMDVGYEPATHQAHHDVRKACEENARLGIRTFAISTEANSAADLEIMVSTQRFVILPDLRDLPRLLPKLYGRLTL
;
A
#
# COMPACT_ATOMS: atom_id res chain seq x y z
N MET A 1 77.17 0.74 27.12
CA MET A 1 76.35 1.34 26.04
C MET A 1 74.95 0.78 26.19
N ALA A 2 74.05 1.58 26.77
CA ALA A 2 72.66 1.19 26.99
C ALA A 2 71.85 1.38 25.70
N ALA A 3 70.98 0.42 25.40
CA ALA A 3 70.08 0.39 24.26
C ALA A 3 69.03 1.53 24.33
N PRO A 4 68.57 2.07 23.18
CA PRO A 4 67.60 3.15 23.17
C PRO A 4 66.21 2.63 23.52
N THR A 5 65.52 3.36 24.39
CA THR A 5 64.10 3.25 24.71
C THR A 5 63.24 3.45 23.45
N PRO A 6 62.16 2.67 23.24
CA PRO A 6 61.25 2.91 22.14
C PRO A 6 60.45 4.19 22.43
N ASP A 7 60.64 5.16 21.55
CA ASP A 7 59.91 6.42 21.51
C ASP A 7 58.42 6.11 21.26
N HIS A 8 57.59 6.19 22.31
CA HIS A 8 56.15 6.14 22.17
C HIS A 8 55.69 7.44 21.48
N ALA A 9 54.97 7.28 20.36
CA ALA A 9 54.29 8.30 19.53
C ALA A 9 54.93 8.60 18.16
N GLY A 10 54.69 7.69 17.21
CA GLY A 10 54.59 8.02 15.76
C GLY A 10 53.19 8.55 15.40
N PRO A 11 53.01 9.15 14.21
CA PRO A 11 52.44 10.49 14.00
C PRO A 11 50.91 10.62 14.13
N SER A 12 50.49 11.63 14.89
CA SER A 12 49.30 12.48 14.69
C SER A 12 48.00 11.83 14.20
N HIS A 13 47.33 11.06 15.06
CA HIS A 13 45.87 10.83 14.98
C HIS A 13 45.08 11.60 16.08
N GLY A 14 45.78 12.47 16.83
CA GLY A 14 45.16 13.47 17.72
C GLY A 14 44.48 12.90 18.97
N PHE A 15 44.88 11.72 19.44
CA PHE A 15 44.42 11.12 20.70
C PHE A 15 45.65 10.82 21.56
N ALA A 16 45.64 11.29 22.81
CA ALA A 16 46.75 11.13 23.74
C ALA A 16 46.29 10.29 24.95
N LEU A 17 47.08 9.28 25.35
CA LEU A 17 46.71 8.34 26.42
C LEU A 17 46.60 8.99 27.80
N ASP A 18 47.13 10.21 27.96
CA ASP A 18 46.97 11.04 29.15
C ASP A 18 45.52 11.50 29.37
N GLN A 19 44.71 11.54 28.32
CA GLN A 19 43.27 11.84 28.33
C GLN A 19 42.41 10.74 28.98
N VAL A 20 42.96 9.53 29.16
CA VAL A 20 42.27 8.39 29.79
C VAL A 20 42.63 8.32 31.27
N GLY A 21 41.65 7.99 32.13
CA GLY A 21 41.88 7.78 33.56
C GLY A 21 43.00 6.76 33.83
N TRP A 22 43.89 7.05 34.79
CA TRP A 22 45.09 6.25 35.09
C TRP A 22 44.78 4.74 35.16
N ALA A 23 43.70 4.35 35.85
CA ALA A 23 43.31 2.95 36.05
C ALA A 23 43.09 2.14 34.74
N HIS A 24 42.99 2.77 33.58
CA HIS A 24 42.65 2.12 32.31
C HIS A 24 43.69 2.31 31.19
N ARG A 25 44.76 3.10 31.40
CA ARG A 25 45.76 3.41 30.36
C ARG A 25 46.45 2.17 29.80
N ASP A 26 46.93 1.27 30.65
CA ASP A 26 47.63 0.04 30.24
C ASP A 26 46.75 -0.93 29.45
N LEU A 27 45.43 -0.88 29.64
CA LEU A 27 44.48 -1.73 28.92
C LEU A 27 44.22 -1.18 27.51
N PHE A 28 44.09 0.14 27.40
CA PHE A 28 43.88 0.81 26.11
C PHE A 28 45.14 0.72 25.25
N GLU A 29 46.32 0.93 25.83
CA GLU A 29 47.58 0.84 25.11
C GLU A 29 47.80 -0.56 24.52
N ARG A 30 47.56 -1.61 25.32
CA ARG A 30 47.65 -3.00 24.83
C ARG A 30 46.63 -3.30 23.73
N ALA A 31 45.38 -2.88 23.90
CA ALA A 31 44.33 -3.15 22.91
C ALA A 31 44.58 -2.42 21.58
N ILE A 32 45.00 -1.15 21.63
CA ILE A 32 45.32 -0.37 20.43
C ILE A 32 46.58 -0.94 19.75
N GLY A 33 47.59 -1.31 20.54
CA GLY A 33 48.82 -1.92 20.04
C GLY A 33 48.55 -3.25 19.31
N ASP A 34 47.70 -4.12 19.84
CA ASP A 34 47.31 -5.38 19.20
C ASP A 34 46.59 -5.14 17.86
N LEU A 35 45.61 -4.23 17.82
CA LEU A 35 44.87 -3.89 16.60
C LEU A 35 45.78 -3.29 15.50
N MET A 36 46.77 -2.47 15.89
CA MET A 36 47.79 -1.93 14.98
C MET A 36 48.74 -3.01 14.48
N ALA A 37 49.23 -3.88 15.36
CA ALA A 37 50.14 -4.97 15.00
C ALA A 37 49.49 -5.96 14.01
N ARG A 38 48.18 -6.15 14.13
CA ARG A 38 47.37 -6.99 13.23
C ARG A 38 46.92 -6.27 11.96
N GLY A 39 47.26 -4.99 11.78
CA GLY A 39 46.92 -4.20 10.59
C GLY A 39 45.44 -3.90 10.43
N LEU A 40 44.64 -4.03 11.49
CA LEU A 40 43.18 -3.76 11.46
C LEU A 40 42.89 -2.25 11.51
N ILE A 41 43.78 -1.48 12.14
CA ILE A 41 43.79 -0.02 12.17
C ILE A 41 45.20 0.49 11.86
N GLY A 42 45.34 1.68 11.26
CA GLY A 42 46.63 2.24 10.88
C GLY A 42 46.56 3.21 9.69
N PRO A 43 47.72 3.73 9.24
CA PRO A 43 47.80 4.77 8.22
C PRO A 43 47.29 4.34 6.83
N GLU A 44 47.28 3.04 6.54
CA GLU A 44 46.74 2.47 5.30
C GLU A 44 45.21 2.35 5.33
N ARG A 45 44.59 2.31 6.52
CA ARG A 45 43.14 2.22 6.73
C ARG A 45 42.59 3.51 7.33
N ARG A 46 42.80 4.63 6.62
CA ARG A 46 42.56 6.00 7.16
C ARG A 46 41.14 6.22 7.69
N GLU A 47 40.11 5.78 6.98
CA GLU A 47 38.71 6.03 7.36
C GLU A 47 38.29 5.28 8.64
N VAL A 48 38.62 3.99 8.73
CA VAL A 48 38.34 3.15 9.91
C VAL A 48 39.12 3.68 11.11
N THR A 49 40.40 4.01 10.89
CA THR A 49 41.28 4.55 11.92
C THR A 49 40.78 5.90 12.43
N ALA A 50 40.33 6.79 11.54
CA ALA A 50 39.75 8.07 11.92
C ALA A 50 38.45 7.91 12.72
N THR A 51 37.60 6.96 12.33
CA THR A 51 36.35 6.64 13.05
C THR A 51 36.65 6.07 14.44
N PHE A 52 37.57 5.12 14.52
CA PHE A 52 38.01 4.47 15.76
C PHE A 52 38.55 5.50 16.77
N PHE A 53 39.53 6.31 16.35
CA PHE A 53 40.08 7.37 17.20
C PHE A 53 39.09 8.51 17.46
N GLY A 54 38.11 8.71 16.56
CA GLY A 54 37.02 9.65 16.76
C GLY A 54 36.13 9.32 17.95
N LEU A 55 35.90 8.03 18.22
CA LEU A 55 35.19 7.59 19.44
C LEU A 55 36.09 7.73 20.68
N LEU A 56 37.36 7.33 20.58
CA LEU A 56 38.30 7.39 21.70
C LEU A 56 38.50 8.80 22.26
N ARG A 57 38.46 9.84 21.40
CA ARG A 57 38.50 11.25 21.84
C ARG A 57 37.36 11.67 22.79
N GLN A 58 36.31 10.86 22.94
CA GLN A 58 35.27 11.13 23.95
C GLN A 58 35.75 10.85 25.39
N ALA A 59 36.92 10.22 25.59
CA ALA A 59 37.52 9.96 26.89
C ALA A 59 37.68 11.23 27.76
N ASP A 60 37.93 12.38 27.13
CA ASP A 60 38.05 13.70 27.77
C ASP A 60 36.82 14.08 28.63
N ARG A 61 35.69 13.40 28.47
CA ARG A 61 34.42 13.68 29.16
C ARG A 61 34.23 12.92 30.48
N GLY A 62 35.24 12.17 30.97
CA GLY A 62 35.33 11.50 32.28
C GLY A 62 34.31 10.37 32.55
N SER A 63 33.13 10.40 31.93
CA SER A 63 32.05 9.43 32.07
C SER A 63 32.08 8.33 30.98
N TRP A 64 33.03 8.42 30.05
CA TRP A 64 33.11 7.56 28.86
C TRP A 64 34.06 6.37 29.00
N ASP A 65 34.91 6.34 30.04
CA ASP A 65 35.91 5.28 30.23
C ASP A 65 35.30 3.87 30.21
N HIS A 66 34.14 3.70 30.87
CA HIS A 66 33.43 2.42 30.84
C HIS A 66 32.91 2.06 29.44
N VAL A 67 32.40 3.04 28.69
CA VAL A 67 31.88 2.85 27.33
C VAL A 67 33.00 2.46 26.38
N LEU A 68 34.13 3.16 26.45
CA LEU A 68 35.29 2.91 25.61
C LEU A 68 35.92 1.54 25.91
N ARG A 69 35.96 1.13 27.19
CA ARG A 69 36.37 -0.23 27.56
C ARG A 69 35.45 -1.29 26.94
N ARG A 70 34.13 -1.08 26.99
CA ARG A 70 33.15 -1.99 26.37
C ARG A 70 33.29 -2.03 24.85
N PHE A 71 33.55 -0.88 24.21
CA PHE A 71 33.81 -0.78 22.78
C PHE A 71 35.06 -1.57 22.35
N LEU A 72 36.19 -1.38 23.03
CA LEU A 72 37.40 -2.14 22.75
C LEU A 72 37.19 -3.64 22.95
N GLY A 73 36.43 -4.03 23.99
CA GLY A 73 36.04 -5.41 24.22
C GLY A 73 35.03 -5.97 23.20
N ALA A 74 34.36 -5.12 22.41
CA ALA A 74 33.39 -5.54 21.39
C ALA A 74 34.03 -5.94 20.06
N LEU A 75 35.28 -5.52 19.82
CA LEU A 75 36.11 -5.92 18.69
C LEU A 75 36.71 -7.31 18.91
N THR A 76 35.85 -8.29 19.12
CA THR A 76 36.24 -9.71 19.20
C THR A 76 36.52 -10.25 17.80
N PRO A 77 37.21 -11.41 17.65
CA PRO A 77 37.42 -12.04 16.34
C PRO A 77 36.14 -12.26 15.52
N ARG A 78 34.97 -12.33 16.18
CA ARG A 78 33.66 -12.43 15.53
C ARG A 78 33.22 -11.14 14.82
N ASN A 79 33.64 -9.97 15.30
CA ASN A 79 33.17 -8.66 14.85
C ASN A 79 34.25 -7.84 14.13
N GLU A 80 35.51 -8.29 14.15
CA GLU A 80 36.63 -7.59 13.52
C GLU A 80 36.46 -7.37 12.02
N TRP A 81 35.71 -8.24 11.32
CA TRP A 81 35.38 -8.06 9.91
C TRP A 81 34.65 -6.74 9.63
N LEU A 82 33.99 -6.13 10.64
CA LEU A 82 33.41 -4.79 10.51
C LEU A 82 34.48 -3.75 10.16
N LEU A 83 35.71 -3.89 10.66
CA LEU A 83 36.84 -3.01 10.38
C LEU A 83 37.33 -3.11 8.92
N GLU A 84 36.88 -4.11 8.16
CA GLU A 84 37.14 -4.23 6.73
C GLU A 84 36.18 -3.38 5.89
N ILE A 85 35.04 -2.96 6.45
CA ILE A 85 34.00 -2.18 5.77
C ILE A 85 33.85 -0.82 6.48
N PRO A 86 34.63 0.21 6.09
CA PRO A 86 34.69 1.48 6.80
C PRO A 86 33.33 2.14 7.06
N ALA A 87 32.45 2.16 6.05
CA ALA A 87 31.12 2.75 6.16
C ALA A 87 30.26 2.03 7.20
N LEU A 88 30.25 0.70 7.19
CA LEU A 88 29.46 -0.10 8.14
C LEU A 88 29.99 0.05 9.57
N PHE A 89 31.31 0.05 9.72
CA PHE A 89 31.95 0.31 11.01
C PHE A 89 31.59 1.69 11.57
N ALA A 90 31.62 2.73 10.74
CA ALA A 90 31.22 4.07 11.12
C ALA A 90 29.74 4.15 11.55
N GLU A 91 28.85 3.41 10.89
CA GLU A 91 27.45 3.32 11.28
C GLU A 91 27.25 2.65 12.65
N VAL A 92 27.93 1.53 12.92
CA VAL A 92 27.89 0.81 14.21
C VAL A 92 28.43 1.70 15.34
N VAL A 93 29.62 2.28 15.14
CA VAL A 93 30.27 3.18 16.10
C VAL A 93 29.41 4.42 16.33
N GLY A 94 28.81 4.97 15.27
CA GLY A 94 27.91 6.12 15.33
C GLY A 94 26.71 5.86 16.23
N LEU A 95 26.01 4.73 16.05
CA LEU A 95 24.86 4.39 16.90
C LEU A 95 25.26 4.21 18.38
N GLY A 96 26.37 3.52 18.65
CA GLY A 96 26.88 3.34 20.02
C GLY A 96 27.26 4.65 20.69
N ARG A 97 27.89 5.56 19.94
CA ARG A 97 28.22 6.92 20.39
C ARG A 97 26.96 7.73 20.71
N ASP A 98 25.96 7.69 19.85
CA ASP A 98 24.72 8.45 20.05
C ASP A 98 23.97 7.97 21.31
N LEU A 99 23.93 6.66 21.55
CA LEU A 99 23.36 6.08 22.77
C LEU A 99 24.15 6.50 24.02
N ALA A 100 25.49 6.46 23.95
CA ALA A 100 26.37 6.89 25.04
C ALA A 100 26.22 8.40 25.36
N ALA A 101 26.03 9.24 24.33
CA ALA A 101 25.90 10.68 24.48
C ALA A 101 24.63 11.07 25.26
N ARG A 102 23.53 10.31 25.12
CA ARG A 102 22.33 10.49 25.95
C ARG A 102 22.56 9.97 27.37
N ARG A 103 23.03 8.72 27.50
CA ARG A 103 23.36 8.08 28.78
C ARG A 103 24.52 7.10 28.60
N PRO A 104 25.66 7.25 29.31
CA PRO A 104 26.83 6.38 29.14
C PRO A 104 26.54 4.88 29.29
N HIS A 105 25.68 4.49 30.24
CA HIS A 105 25.32 3.08 30.44
C HIS A 105 24.64 2.44 29.21
N ARG A 106 23.90 3.20 28.40
CA ARG A 106 23.22 2.70 27.20
C ARG A 106 24.22 2.38 26.08
N GLY A 107 25.19 3.26 25.85
CA GLY A 107 26.28 2.98 24.94
C GLY A 107 27.17 1.83 25.40
N GLY A 108 27.44 1.73 26.71
CA GLY A 108 28.13 0.59 27.29
C GLY A 108 27.37 -0.74 27.07
N ARG A 109 26.05 -0.75 27.24
CA ARG A 109 25.18 -1.91 26.96
C ARG A 109 25.16 -2.26 25.48
N PHE A 110 25.10 -1.28 24.57
CA PHE A 110 25.19 -1.50 23.13
C PHE A 110 26.48 -2.25 22.74
N PHE A 111 27.64 -1.77 23.20
CA PHE A 111 28.91 -2.43 22.89
C PHE A 111 29.05 -3.80 23.57
N ALA A 112 28.43 -4.00 24.74
CA ALA A 112 28.35 -5.32 25.36
C ALA A 112 27.51 -6.31 24.50
N ILE A 113 26.36 -5.87 23.98
CA ILE A 113 25.53 -6.67 23.06
C ILE A 113 26.32 -7.04 21.81
N LEU A 114 27.02 -6.06 21.21
CA LEU A 114 27.89 -6.31 20.06
C LEU A 114 28.94 -7.39 20.39
N ALA A 115 29.61 -7.29 21.54
CA ALA A 115 30.63 -8.24 21.97
C ALA A 115 30.08 -9.67 22.19
N GLU A 116 28.96 -9.79 22.91
CA GLU A 116 28.42 -11.07 23.39
C GLU A 116 27.55 -11.78 22.34
N ARG A 117 26.72 -11.02 21.62
CA ARG A 117 25.67 -11.55 20.73
C ARG A 117 25.95 -11.28 19.26
N GLY A 118 26.67 -10.21 18.94
CA GLY A 118 26.83 -9.71 17.57
C GLY A 118 25.54 -9.07 17.04
N LEU A 119 25.64 -8.36 15.91
CA LEU A 119 24.49 -7.71 15.25
C LEU A 119 24.07 -8.39 13.94
N GLY A 120 24.74 -9.49 13.58
CA GLY A 120 24.58 -10.20 12.31
C GLY A 120 25.92 -10.79 11.85
N GLU A 121 25.86 -11.72 10.90
CA GLU A 121 27.03 -12.34 10.26
C GLU A 121 27.31 -11.72 8.88
N THR A 122 26.33 -11.02 8.30
CA THR A 122 26.46 -10.36 7.00
C THR A 122 26.29 -8.83 7.10
N PRO A 123 26.86 -8.05 6.16
CA PRO A 123 26.66 -6.60 6.11
C PRO A 123 25.18 -6.18 6.03
N ALA A 124 24.35 -6.98 5.36
CA ALA A 124 22.92 -6.70 5.21
C ALA A 124 22.15 -6.88 6.53
N GLU A 125 22.48 -7.94 7.29
CA GLU A 125 21.89 -8.18 8.62
C GLU A 125 22.26 -7.07 9.60
N VAL A 126 23.53 -6.67 9.63
CA VAL A 126 23.98 -5.58 10.51
C VAL A 126 23.28 -4.27 10.16
N ARG A 127 23.17 -3.91 8.86
CA ARG A 127 22.42 -2.71 8.45
C ARG A 127 20.96 -2.76 8.86
N LEU A 128 20.29 -3.90 8.65
CA LEU A 128 18.90 -4.08 9.08
C LEU A 128 18.75 -3.89 10.59
N ALA A 129 19.64 -4.48 11.38
CA ALA A 129 19.62 -4.33 12.83
C ALA A 129 19.83 -2.86 13.26
N LEU A 130 20.76 -2.15 12.61
CA LEU A 130 20.99 -0.72 12.87
C LEU A 130 19.80 0.15 12.48
N ASP A 131 19.16 -0.12 11.33
CA ASP A 131 18.01 0.66 10.85
C ASP A 131 16.79 0.47 11.76
N GLN A 132 16.49 -0.76 12.16
CA GLN A 132 15.42 -1.03 13.13
C GLN A 132 15.75 -0.44 14.51
N ALA A 133 17.00 -0.50 14.97
CA ALA A 133 17.40 0.13 16.23
C ALA A 133 17.27 1.65 16.19
N ARG A 134 17.62 2.31 15.08
CA ARG A 134 17.43 3.76 14.90
C ARG A 134 15.95 4.12 14.97
N ARG A 135 15.10 3.35 14.27
CA ARG A 135 13.64 3.52 14.29
C ARG A 135 13.04 3.35 15.69
N LEU A 136 13.52 2.37 16.46
CA LEU A 136 13.07 2.15 17.84
C LEU A 136 13.56 3.22 18.81
N ARG A 137 14.75 3.78 18.56
CA ARG A 137 15.35 4.86 19.36
C ARG A 137 14.56 6.16 19.31
N ASP A 138 13.80 6.39 18.24
CA ASP A 138 12.88 7.54 18.15
C ASP A 138 11.72 7.45 19.16
N LEU A 139 11.41 6.23 19.64
CA LEU A 139 10.46 5.98 20.72
C LEU A 139 11.15 5.90 22.09
N ASP A 140 12.12 5.00 22.23
CA ASP A 140 12.79 4.72 23.50
C ASP A 140 14.14 4.01 23.28
N ASP A 141 15.22 4.52 23.88
CA ASP A 141 16.56 3.94 23.70
C ASP A 141 16.66 2.52 24.28
N ASP A 142 15.98 2.23 25.39
CA ASP A 142 16.05 0.92 26.04
C ASP A 142 15.25 -0.14 25.26
N LEU A 143 14.21 0.28 24.52
CA LEU A 143 13.50 -0.54 23.54
C LEU A 143 14.39 -0.91 22.35
N ALA A 144 15.21 0.04 21.86
CA ALA A 144 16.20 -0.25 20.82
C ALA A 144 17.25 -1.27 21.31
N LEU A 145 17.76 -1.10 22.54
CA LEU A 145 18.69 -2.06 23.15
C LEU A 145 18.06 -3.44 23.35
N ALA A 146 16.81 -3.50 23.77
CA ALA A 146 16.03 -4.73 23.90
C ALA A 146 15.91 -5.49 22.56
N PHE A 147 15.63 -4.80 21.46
CA PHE A 147 15.64 -5.41 20.13
C PHE A 147 17.03 -5.91 19.72
N LEU A 148 18.08 -5.11 19.94
CA LEU A 148 19.44 -5.49 19.58
C LEU A 148 19.89 -6.77 20.32
N GLU A 149 19.46 -6.98 21.57
CA GLU A 149 19.70 -8.22 22.31
C GLU A 149 19.15 -9.47 21.61
N GLY A 150 18.00 -9.37 20.95
CA GLY A 150 17.35 -10.47 20.22
C GLY A 150 17.67 -10.52 18.72
N SER A 151 18.27 -9.47 18.16
CA SER A 151 18.40 -9.27 16.71
C SER A 151 19.17 -10.36 15.96
N ALA A 152 20.25 -10.87 16.53
CA ALA A 152 21.05 -11.95 15.95
C ALA A 152 20.26 -13.28 15.90
N ASP A 153 19.45 -13.57 16.92
CA ASP A 153 18.61 -14.76 16.98
C ASP A 153 17.44 -14.67 16.00
N LEU A 154 16.86 -13.47 15.87
CA LEU A 154 15.82 -13.18 14.89
C LEU A 154 16.34 -13.34 13.46
N SER A 155 17.53 -12.81 13.15
CA SER A 155 18.13 -12.89 11.81
C SER A 155 18.41 -14.34 11.37
N ARG A 156 18.70 -15.25 12.31
CA ARG A 156 18.84 -16.68 12.03
C ARG A 156 17.52 -17.41 11.76
N ARG A 157 16.39 -16.87 12.23
CA ARG A 157 15.07 -17.54 12.19
C ARG A 157 14.08 -16.90 11.23
N LEU A 158 14.29 -15.63 10.88
CA LEU A 158 13.36 -14.80 10.14
C LEU A 158 14.07 -14.09 8.99
N GLN A 159 13.32 -13.82 7.92
CA GLN A 159 13.79 -12.98 6.81
C GLN A 159 13.63 -11.48 7.17
N PRO A 160 14.31 -10.56 6.47
CA PRO A 160 14.25 -9.13 6.77
C PRO A 160 12.85 -8.55 6.95
N GLY A 161 11.92 -8.81 6.02
CA GLY A 161 10.54 -8.32 6.13
C GLY A 161 9.72 -8.95 7.27
N ALA A 162 10.09 -10.15 7.72
CA ALA A 162 9.48 -10.77 8.90
C ALA A 162 10.04 -10.16 10.21
N ILE A 163 11.30 -9.73 10.22
CA ILE A 163 11.89 -8.99 11.34
C ILE A 163 11.19 -7.64 11.50
N GLU A 164 10.90 -6.94 10.40
CA GLU A 164 10.12 -5.69 10.42
C GLU A 164 8.73 -5.88 11.06
N ALA A 165 7.99 -6.92 10.66
CA ALA A 165 6.69 -7.23 11.25
C ALA A 165 6.78 -7.61 12.75
N PHE A 166 7.85 -8.28 13.15
CA PHE A 166 8.12 -8.57 14.56
C PHE A 166 8.39 -7.28 15.35
N VAL A 167 9.16 -6.34 14.78
CA VAL A 167 9.45 -5.03 15.39
C VAL A 167 8.17 -4.21 15.52
N ASP A 168 7.32 -4.18 14.49
CA ASP A 168 6.02 -3.47 14.53
C ASP A 168 5.11 -4.01 15.64
N ALA A 169 5.05 -5.34 15.80
CA ALA A 169 4.32 -5.96 16.90
C ALA A 169 4.89 -5.57 18.27
N GLY A 170 6.22 -5.51 18.40
CA GLY A 170 6.90 -5.05 19.60
C GLY A 170 6.63 -3.57 19.93
N MET A 171 6.63 -2.69 18.92
CA MET A 171 6.25 -1.28 19.08
C MET A 171 4.79 -1.14 19.52
N ALA A 172 3.87 -1.93 18.96
CA ALA A 172 2.47 -1.93 19.36
C ALA A 172 2.26 -2.48 20.78
N ALA A 173 3.07 -3.44 21.22
CA ALA A 173 3.08 -3.92 22.60
C ALA A 173 3.65 -2.86 23.55
N PHE A 174 4.72 -2.17 23.15
CA PHE A 174 5.35 -1.09 23.93
C PHE A 174 4.38 0.07 24.18
N LYS A 175 3.61 0.49 23.17
CA LYS A 175 2.59 1.54 23.29
C LYS A 175 1.51 1.20 24.34
N ARG A 176 1.21 -0.09 24.53
CA ARG A 176 0.24 -0.57 25.54
C ARG A 176 0.89 -0.67 26.92
N GLN A 177 2.05 -1.32 26.99
CA GLN A 177 2.80 -1.50 28.23
C GLN A 177 4.31 -1.50 27.93
N PRO A 178 5.06 -0.48 28.40
CA PRO A 178 6.48 -0.33 28.06
C PRO A 178 7.36 -1.53 28.42
N GLN A 179 7.16 -2.12 29.61
CA GLN A 179 7.93 -3.29 30.05
C GLN A 179 7.64 -4.53 29.19
N ALA A 180 6.38 -4.74 28.79
CA ALA A 180 6.00 -5.86 27.95
C ALA A 180 6.58 -5.72 26.54
N GLY A 181 6.58 -4.52 25.96
CA GLY A 181 7.20 -4.26 24.66
C GLY A 181 8.71 -4.53 24.65
N ARG A 182 9.43 -4.14 25.72
CA ARG A 182 10.86 -4.44 25.87
C ARG A 182 11.11 -5.94 25.99
N ALA A 183 10.40 -6.64 26.90
CA ALA A 183 10.53 -8.08 27.07
C ALA A 183 10.14 -8.88 25.81
N PHE A 184 9.20 -8.35 25.02
CA PHE A 184 8.79 -8.92 23.73
C PHE A 184 9.94 -8.87 22.73
N LEU A 185 10.57 -7.70 22.52
CA LEU A 185 11.66 -7.53 21.56
C LEU A 185 12.95 -8.26 21.97
N GLU A 186 13.18 -8.42 23.28
CA GLU A 186 14.27 -9.27 23.81
C GLU A 186 14.03 -10.77 23.55
N GLY A 187 12.83 -11.17 23.13
CA GLY A 187 12.46 -12.57 22.90
C GLY A 187 12.19 -13.36 24.18
N ARG A 188 11.96 -12.70 25.32
CA ARG A 188 11.73 -13.34 26.63
C ARG A 188 10.28 -13.79 26.84
N LEU A 189 9.34 -13.27 26.06
CA LEU A 189 7.92 -13.61 26.18
C LEU A 189 7.53 -14.79 25.29
N GLU A 190 6.64 -15.65 25.78
CA GLU A 190 6.03 -16.74 24.99
C GLU A 190 5.28 -16.20 23.76
N SER A 191 4.65 -15.02 23.88
CA SER A 191 4.00 -14.34 22.76
C SER A 191 4.98 -13.95 21.65
N ALA A 192 6.22 -13.60 22.00
CA ALA A 192 7.27 -13.31 21.05
C ALA A 192 7.74 -14.59 20.35
N ALA A 193 7.94 -15.68 21.10
CA ALA A 193 8.28 -16.99 20.55
C ALA A 193 7.18 -17.53 19.60
N ALA A 194 5.91 -17.35 19.96
CA ALA A 194 4.76 -17.72 19.14
C ALA A 194 4.70 -16.90 17.85
N LEU A 195 4.94 -15.58 17.91
CA LEU A 195 4.97 -14.73 16.72
C LEU A 195 6.16 -15.10 15.81
N ILE A 196 7.35 -15.33 16.37
CA ILE A 196 8.50 -15.79 15.59
C ILE A 196 8.17 -17.12 14.90
N ALA A 197 7.56 -18.07 15.61
CA ALA A 197 7.14 -19.34 15.02
C ALA A 197 6.10 -19.14 13.89
N ALA A 198 5.15 -18.22 14.05
CA ALA A 198 4.19 -17.88 13.00
C ALA A 198 4.90 -17.25 11.78
N LEU A 199 5.75 -16.25 11.99
CA LEU A 199 6.48 -15.56 10.93
C LEU A 199 7.51 -16.46 10.22
N SER A 200 8.11 -17.41 10.93
CA SER A 200 9.02 -18.41 10.34
C SER A 200 8.29 -19.39 9.41
N ARG A 201 6.99 -19.63 9.65
CA ARG A 201 6.14 -20.47 8.79
C ARG A 201 5.56 -19.70 7.61
N GLU A 202 5.36 -18.40 7.79
CA GLU A 202 4.77 -17.51 6.79
C GLU A 202 5.60 -17.47 5.50
N CYS A 203 4.91 -17.63 4.37
CA CYS A 203 5.47 -17.38 3.05
C CYS A 203 4.72 -16.21 2.42
N ARG A 204 5.41 -15.10 2.16
CA ARG A 204 4.83 -13.92 1.53
C ARG A 204 4.90 -14.01 0.02
N LEU A 205 3.85 -13.56 -0.66
CA LEU A 205 3.80 -13.51 -2.12
C LEU A 205 4.87 -12.58 -2.67
N GLN A 206 5.12 -11.44 -2.01
CA GLN A 206 6.10 -10.44 -2.42
C GLN A 206 7.51 -11.03 -2.57
N ASP A 207 7.94 -11.88 -1.63
CA ASP A 207 9.26 -12.53 -1.63
C ASP A 207 9.50 -13.39 -2.88
N ARG A 208 8.42 -13.90 -3.49
CA ARG A 208 8.50 -14.85 -4.61
C ARG A 208 7.83 -14.34 -5.89
N ARG A 209 7.28 -13.12 -5.88
CA ARG A 209 6.46 -12.57 -6.96
C ARG A 209 7.19 -12.65 -8.31
N GLY A 210 8.46 -12.28 -8.36
CA GLY A 210 9.26 -12.33 -9.59
C GLY A 210 9.40 -13.76 -10.15
N ALA A 211 9.76 -14.72 -9.30
CA ALA A 211 9.92 -16.13 -9.72
C ALA A 211 8.58 -16.77 -10.10
N LEU A 212 7.50 -16.47 -9.36
CA LEU A 212 6.16 -16.98 -9.64
C LEU A 212 5.57 -16.37 -10.91
N ALA A 213 5.75 -15.08 -11.15
CA ALA A 213 5.32 -14.42 -12.39
C ALA A 213 6.07 -14.96 -13.61
N ALA A 214 7.39 -15.17 -13.51
CA ALA A 214 8.17 -15.79 -14.57
C ALA A 214 7.71 -17.22 -14.87
N LEU A 215 7.43 -18.02 -13.84
CA LEU A 215 6.88 -19.37 -13.98
C LEU A 215 5.49 -19.34 -14.64
N LEU A 216 4.60 -18.47 -14.18
CA LEU A 216 3.25 -18.31 -14.71
C LEU A 216 3.30 -17.99 -16.21
N GLN A 217 4.12 -17.01 -16.60
CA GLN A 217 4.30 -16.62 -17.99
C GLN A 217 4.89 -17.76 -18.84
N ALA A 218 5.89 -18.48 -18.33
CA ALA A 218 6.50 -19.60 -19.02
C ALA A 218 5.53 -20.77 -19.24
N LEU A 219 4.70 -21.09 -18.25
CA LEU A 219 3.75 -22.19 -18.33
C LEU A 219 2.52 -21.85 -19.16
N ALA A 220 1.96 -20.63 -19.00
CA ALA A 220 0.77 -20.18 -19.70
C ALA A 220 1.02 -19.88 -21.19
N GLY A 221 2.25 -19.49 -21.55
CA GLY A 221 2.61 -19.12 -22.92
C GLY A 221 2.12 -17.73 -23.34
N SER A 222 1.52 -16.97 -22.43
CA SER A 222 1.05 -15.59 -22.61
C SER A 222 1.38 -14.75 -21.37
N ARG A 223 1.33 -13.42 -21.48
CA ARG A 223 1.47 -12.53 -20.32
C ARG A 223 0.20 -12.63 -19.45
N LEU A 224 0.29 -13.41 -18.38
CA LEU A 224 -0.65 -13.33 -17.25
C LEU A 224 0.03 -12.54 -16.13
N GLU A 225 -0.70 -11.61 -15.53
CA GLU A 225 -0.20 -10.82 -14.42
C GLU A 225 -0.42 -11.54 -13.08
N LEU A 226 0.41 -11.20 -12.09
CA LEU A 226 0.31 -11.74 -10.73
C LEU A 226 0.11 -10.58 -9.74
N ALA A 227 -1.01 -10.63 -9.02
CA ALA A 227 -1.44 -9.62 -8.06
C ALA A 227 -1.85 -10.25 -6.71
N PRO A 228 -1.83 -9.49 -5.62
CA PRO A 228 -2.36 -9.95 -4.34
C PRO A 228 -3.90 -9.93 -4.33
N LEU A 229 -4.55 -10.85 -3.60
CA LEU A 229 -6.01 -10.91 -3.44
C LEU A 229 -6.61 -9.62 -2.88
N THR A 230 -5.85 -8.86 -2.09
CA THR A 230 -6.25 -7.55 -1.56
C THR A 230 -6.59 -6.53 -2.66
N ALA A 231 -6.07 -6.73 -3.88
CA ALA A 231 -6.38 -5.88 -5.03
C ALA A 231 -7.81 -6.07 -5.57
N LEU A 232 -8.53 -7.14 -5.20
CA LEU A 232 -9.89 -7.42 -5.69
C LEU A 232 -11.01 -6.73 -4.90
N GLY A 233 -10.74 -6.16 -3.72
CA GLY A 233 -11.74 -5.53 -2.84
C GLY A 233 -12.63 -6.53 -2.09
N GLY A 234 -12.68 -6.43 -0.75
CA GLY A 234 -13.53 -7.26 0.12
C GLY A 234 -15.01 -6.92 -0.08
N VAL A 235 -15.90 -7.88 -0.32
CA VAL A 235 -16.62 -8.64 0.72
C VAL A 235 -16.87 -10.13 0.34
N LEU A 236 -16.64 -10.54 -0.92
CA LEU A 236 -17.03 -11.89 -1.40
C LEU A 236 -15.96 -12.99 -1.23
N LEU A 237 -14.72 -12.63 -0.87
CA LEU A 237 -13.58 -13.56 -0.84
C LEU A 237 -13.44 -14.33 0.49
N GLU A 238 -13.84 -13.72 1.60
CA GLU A 238 -13.61 -14.27 2.94
C GLU A 238 -14.57 -15.43 3.27
N ASP A 239 -15.82 -15.33 2.83
CA ASP A 239 -16.88 -16.32 3.14
C ASP A 239 -16.75 -17.66 2.39
N ARG A 240 -15.93 -17.70 1.31
CA ARG A 240 -15.76 -18.90 0.47
C ARG A 240 -14.49 -19.70 0.75
N GLY A 241 -13.55 -19.14 1.50
CA GLY A 241 -12.23 -19.75 1.73
C GLY A 241 -11.38 -19.87 0.44
N THR A 242 -11.68 -19.07 -0.57
CA THR A 242 -11.03 -19.11 -1.88
C THR A 242 -9.60 -18.58 -1.80
N GLY A 243 -8.62 -19.44 -2.11
CA GLY A 243 -7.20 -19.09 -2.05
C GLY A 243 -6.58 -18.68 -3.39
N SER A 244 -7.25 -18.84 -4.52
CA SER A 244 -6.69 -18.51 -5.83
C SER A 244 -7.82 -18.05 -6.74
N VAL A 245 -7.62 -16.94 -7.44
CA VAL A 245 -8.64 -16.35 -8.33
C VAL A 245 -7.97 -15.91 -9.61
N CYS A 246 -8.55 -16.22 -10.77
CA CYS A 246 -8.02 -15.75 -12.05
C CYS A 246 -9.09 -15.01 -12.83
N LEU A 247 -8.86 -13.71 -13.06
CA LEU A 247 -9.80 -12.80 -13.72
C LEU A 247 -9.05 -11.88 -14.68
N ASP A 248 -9.60 -11.69 -15.89
CA ASP A 248 -9.08 -10.77 -16.91
C ASP A 248 -7.56 -10.86 -17.18
N GLY A 249 -7.02 -12.09 -17.17
CA GLY A 249 -5.60 -12.32 -17.40
C GLY A 249 -4.70 -12.01 -16.20
N VAL A 250 -5.29 -11.77 -15.03
CA VAL A 250 -4.60 -11.57 -13.76
C VAL A 250 -4.88 -12.76 -12.82
N LEU A 251 -3.81 -13.33 -12.26
CA LEU A 251 -3.89 -14.30 -11.17
C LEU A 251 -3.74 -13.56 -9.84
N TYR A 252 -4.73 -13.72 -8.97
CA TYR A 252 -4.75 -13.16 -7.63
C TYR A 252 -4.49 -14.27 -6.60
N LEU A 253 -3.47 -14.07 -5.76
CA LEU A 253 -3.08 -14.99 -4.68
C LEU A 253 -3.00 -14.26 -3.33
N PRO A 254 -3.13 -14.95 -2.19
CA PRO A 254 -3.00 -14.38 -0.86
C PRO A 254 -1.66 -13.65 -0.70
N GLU A 255 -1.65 -12.56 0.07
CA GLU A 255 -0.40 -11.85 0.38
C GLU A 255 0.55 -12.72 1.19
N SER A 256 0.01 -13.58 2.05
CA SER A 256 0.79 -14.57 2.79
C SER A 256 0.05 -15.89 2.96
N VAL A 257 0.84 -16.98 3.04
CA VAL A 257 0.36 -18.35 3.21
C VAL A 257 1.06 -18.98 4.41
N CYS A 258 0.26 -19.51 5.34
CA CYS A 258 0.70 -20.23 6.53
C CYS A 258 -0.21 -21.44 6.79
N ARG A 259 -0.33 -22.34 5.80
CA ARG A 259 -1.21 -23.52 5.84
C ARG A 259 -0.55 -24.73 6.48
N SER A 260 0.76 -24.84 6.38
CA SER A 260 1.58 -25.92 6.94
C SER A 260 2.53 -25.40 8.01
N GLU A 261 2.94 -26.30 8.91
CA GLU A 261 4.01 -26.10 9.87
C GLU A 261 5.38 -25.89 9.19
N HIS A 262 5.50 -26.29 7.93
CA HIS A 262 6.74 -26.20 7.18
C HIS A 262 6.67 -25.13 6.09
N ARG A 263 7.58 -24.15 6.17
CA ARG A 263 7.67 -23.05 5.19
C ARG A 263 7.83 -23.53 3.75
N HIS A 264 8.52 -24.65 3.52
CA HIS A 264 8.72 -25.19 2.18
C HIS A 264 7.43 -25.73 1.56
N GLU A 265 6.47 -26.20 2.36
CA GLU A 265 5.15 -26.64 1.90
C GLU A 265 4.27 -25.44 1.56
N ASN A 266 4.30 -24.38 2.38
CA ASN A 266 3.64 -23.10 2.06
C ASN A 266 4.20 -22.50 0.76
N ARG A 267 5.52 -22.63 0.55
CA ARG A 267 6.19 -22.26 -0.69
C ARG A 267 5.74 -23.10 -1.89
N ALA A 268 5.56 -24.40 -1.69
CA ALA A 268 5.07 -25.32 -2.72
C ALA A 268 3.62 -25.00 -3.11
N TRP A 269 2.79 -24.58 -2.15
CA TRP A 269 1.40 -24.19 -2.40
C TRP A 269 1.28 -23.04 -3.42
N TYR A 270 2.08 -21.96 -3.29
CA TYR A 270 2.07 -20.88 -4.31
C TYR A 270 2.47 -21.39 -5.70
N THR A 271 3.44 -22.29 -5.74
CA THR A 271 3.94 -22.87 -6.99
C THR A 271 2.84 -23.72 -7.63
N LEU A 272 2.11 -24.49 -6.82
CA LEU A 272 0.98 -25.29 -7.25
C LEU A 272 -0.17 -24.41 -7.78
N ALA A 273 -0.52 -23.34 -7.07
CA ALA A 273 -1.56 -22.40 -7.50
C ALA A 273 -1.24 -21.77 -8.86
N VAL A 274 0.01 -21.37 -9.09
CA VAL A 274 0.49 -20.86 -10.38
C VAL A 274 0.41 -21.92 -11.48
N VAL A 275 0.82 -23.16 -11.20
CA VAL A 275 0.74 -24.26 -12.17
C VAL A 275 -0.72 -24.53 -12.55
N CYS A 276 -1.63 -24.58 -11.57
CA CYS A 276 -3.05 -24.78 -11.79
C CYS A 276 -3.66 -23.63 -12.59
N ALA A 277 -3.33 -22.37 -12.30
CA ALA A 277 -3.77 -21.22 -13.09
C ALA A 277 -3.27 -21.24 -14.53
N ALA A 278 -2.00 -21.59 -14.75
CA ALA A 278 -1.45 -21.73 -16.09
C ALA A 278 -2.15 -22.85 -16.88
N ALA A 279 -2.45 -24.00 -16.26
CA ALA A 279 -3.21 -25.06 -16.90
C ALA A 279 -4.64 -24.62 -17.23
N ALA A 280 -5.31 -23.97 -16.27
CA ALA A 280 -6.68 -23.50 -16.45
C ALA A 280 -6.77 -22.51 -17.63
N TRP A 281 -5.79 -21.62 -17.77
CA TRP A 281 -5.69 -20.72 -18.91
C TRP A 281 -5.51 -21.44 -20.25
N ARG A 282 -4.60 -22.42 -20.30
CA ARG A 282 -4.30 -23.19 -21.53
C ARG A 282 -5.42 -24.11 -21.95
N LEU A 283 -6.17 -24.65 -20.99
CA LEU A 283 -7.28 -25.56 -21.20
C LEU A 283 -8.61 -24.82 -21.39
N GLY A 284 -8.62 -23.48 -21.44
CA GLY A 284 -9.86 -22.71 -21.55
C GLY A 284 -10.87 -23.06 -20.45
N ALA A 285 -10.38 -23.36 -19.24
CA ALA A 285 -11.21 -23.61 -18.07
C ALA A 285 -11.84 -22.30 -17.56
N PHE A 286 -12.52 -22.38 -16.43
CA PHE A 286 -13.26 -21.28 -15.80
C PHE A 286 -12.50 -19.91 -15.73
N CYS A 287 -11.16 -19.89 -15.79
CA CYS A 287 -10.35 -18.65 -15.86
C CYS A 287 -10.52 -17.78 -17.13
N ARG A 288 -11.27 -18.23 -18.14
CA ARG A 288 -11.61 -17.42 -19.33
C ARG A 288 -12.98 -16.75 -19.27
N LEU A 289 -13.75 -17.01 -18.22
CA LEU A 289 -14.94 -16.23 -17.93
C LEU A 289 -14.42 -14.86 -17.50
N GLY A 290 -14.60 -13.85 -18.37
CA GLY A 290 -14.07 -12.50 -18.13
C GLY A 290 -14.68 -11.84 -16.90
N GLU A 291 -14.37 -10.56 -16.71
CA GLU A 291 -14.92 -9.65 -15.70
C GLU A 291 -16.34 -10.08 -15.20
N PRO A 292 -16.55 -10.34 -13.88
CA PRO A 292 -17.82 -10.86 -13.33
C PRO A 292 -19.07 -10.01 -13.63
N ARG A 293 -18.86 -8.77 -14.10
CA ARG A 293 -19.90 -7.82 -14.50
C ARG A 293 -20.22 -7.83 -16.00
N ARG A 294 -19.41 -8.49 -16.84
CA ARG A 294 -19.52 -8.47 -18.31
C ARG A 294 -19.54 -9.85 -18.95
N GLY A 295 -18.99 -10.89 -18.30
CA GLY A 295 -18.97 -12.26 -18.80
C GLY A 295 -20.08 -13.16 -18.19
N PRO A 296 -20.41 -14.29 -18.84
CA PRO A 296 -21.28 -15.30 -18.25
C PRO A 296 -20.58 -15.95 -17.05
N ARG A 297 -21.31 -16.12 -15.94
CA ARG A 297 -20.80 -16.75 -14.72
C ARG A 297 -20.91 -18.27 -14.83
N LEU A 298 -20.15 -19.01 -14.02
CA LEU A 298 -20.28 -20.47 -13.95
C LEU A 298 -21.73 -20.92 -13.63
N CYS A 299 -22.45 -20.18 -12.78
CA CYS A 299 -23.86 -20.46 -12.49
C CYS A 299 -24.80 -20.18 -13.67
N ASP A 300 -24.50 -19.16 -14.48
CA ASP A 300 -25.26 -18.87 -15.70
C ASP A 300 -25.04 -19.97 -16.76
N LEU A 301 -23.83 -20.55 -16.82
CA LEU A 301 -23.49 -21.65 -17.72
C LEU A 301 -24.08 -23.00 -17.29
N ALA A 302 -24.12 -23.28 -15.99
CA ALA A 302 -24.67 -24.53 -15.47
C ALA A 302 -26.20 -24.64 -15.65
N GLY A 303 -26.88 -23.50 -15.67
CA GLY A 303 -28.33 -23.41 -15.60
C GLY A 303 -28.86 -23.54 -14.15
N PRO A 304 -30.19 -23.50 -13.96
CA PRO A 304 -30.78 -23.50 -12.63
C PRO A 304 -30.53 -24.81 -11.87
N GLY A 305 -30.18 -24.70 -10.60
CA GLY A 305 -30.06 -25.82 -9.66
C GLY A 305 -28.64 -26.13 -9.21
N THR A 306 -28.46 -26.25 -7.90
CA THR A 306 -27.18 -26.54 -7.23
C THR A 306 -26.49 -27.81 -7.74
N LEU A 307 -27.26 -28.84 -8.08
CA LEU A 307 -26.71 -30.09 -8.59
C LEU A 307 -25.99 -29.92 -9.93
N ARG A 308 -26.56 -29.14 -10.87
CA ARG A 308 -25.94 -28.88 -12.18
C ARG A 308 -24.67 -28.06 -12.02
N LEU A 309 -24.70 -27.08 -11.12
CA LEU A 309 -23.54 -26.27 -10.78
C LEU A 309 -22.41 -27.12 -10.19
N ASN A 310 -22.71 -27.98 -9.23
CA ASN A 310 -21.75 -28.91 -8.64
C ASN A 310 -21.20 -29.92 -9.66
N ALA A 311 -22.04 -30.40 -10.59
CA ALA A 311 -21.59 -31.27 -11.67
C ALA A 311 -20.58 -30.55 -12.60
N LEU A 312 -20.84 -29.29 -12.95
CA LEU A 312 -19.92 -28.47 -13.76
C LEU A 312 -18.61 -28.20 -13.01
N ILE A 313 -18.67 -27.86 -11.72
CA ILE A 313 -17.47 -27.66 -10.87
C ILE A 313 -16.61 -28.93 -10.85
N LEU A 314 -17.20 -30.10 -10.64
CA LEU A 314 -16.48 -31.37 -10.59
C LEU A 314 -15.85 -31.74 -11.93
N ALA A 315 -16.59 -31.56 -13.03
CA ALA A 315 -16.10 -31.81 -14.37
C ALA A 315 -14.88 -30.93 -14.68
N GLU A 316 -14.98 -29.62 -14.44
CA GLU A 316 -13.89 -28.67 -14.70
C GLU A 316 -12.68 -28.90 -13.78
N ALA A 317 -12.91 -29.16 -12.49
CA ALA A 317 -11.82 -29.46 -11.57
C ALA A 317 -11.08 -30.75 -11.98
N SER A 318 -11.81 -31.80 -12.37
CA SER A 318 -11.21 -33.06 -12.84
C SER A 318 -10.44 -32.87 -14.16
N ARG A 319 -11.00 -32.10 -15.10
CA ARG A 319 -10.36 -31.74 -16.38
C ARG A 319 -9.06 -30.97 -16.15
N LEU A 320 -9.08 -30.01 -15.23
CA LEU A 320 -7.91 -29.22 -14.84
C LEU A 320 -6.82 -30.08 -14.22
N ILE A 321 -7.16 -30.91 -13.22
CA ILE A 321 -6.21 -31.82 -12.56
C ILE A 321 -5.58 -32.80 -13.55
N THR A 322 -6.40 -33.41 -14.42
CA THR A 322 -5.94 -34.33 -15.47
C THR A 322 -5.06 -33.60 -16.48
N GLY A 323 -5.43 -32.38 -16.84
CA GLY A 323 -4.66 -31.50 -17.72
C GLY A 323 -3.29 -31.15 -17.16
N VAL A 324 -3.17 -30.78 -15.88
CA VAL A 324 -1.88 -30.54 -15.20
C VAL A 324 -1.00 -31.80 -15.27
N ARG A 325 -1.56 -32.98 -14.99
CA ARG A 325 -0.83 -34.27 -15.04
C ARG A 325 -0.33 -34.63 -16.44
N ARG A 326 -1.02 -34.17 -17.49
CA ARG A 326 -0.68 -34.40 -18.90
C ARG A 326 0.31 -33.37 -19.43
N LEU A 327 0.06 -32.08 -19.19
CA LEU A 327 0.89 -30.97 -19.66
C LEU A 327 2.26 -30.97 -18.96
N TRP A 328 2.28 -31.24 -17.66
CA TRP A 328 3.51 -31.17 -16.84
C TRP A 328 3.64 -32.39 -15.92
N PRO A 329 4.18 -33.51 -16.42
CA PRO A 329 4.41 -34.71 -15.62
C PRO A 329 5.24 -34.47 -14.35
N GLY A 330 6.17 -33.51 -14.38
CA GLY A 330 6.98 -33.12 -13.21
C GLY A 330 6.17 -32.51 -12.06
N ALA A 331 4.96 -31.99 -12.31
CA ALA A 331 4.09 -31.42 -11.28
C ALA A 331 3.26 -32.49 -10.52
N ARG A 332 3.29 -33.77 -10.95
CA ARG A 332 2.44 -34.83 -10.37
C ARG A 332 2.66 -35.03 -8.88
N GLY A 333 3.92 -35.04 -8.42
CA GLY A 333 4.24 -35.19 -7.00
C GLY A 333 3.69 -34.04 -6.16
N MET A 334 3.89 -32.81 -6.63
CA MET A 334 3.39 -31.60 -5.98
C MET A 334 1.85 -31.57 -5.93
N LEU A 335 1.19 -31.97 -7.02
CA LEU A 335 -0.26 -32.03 -7.10
C LEU A 335 -0.87 -33.06 -6.15
N ARG A 336 -0.26 -34.25 -6.05
CA ARG A 336 -0.69 -35.27 -5.07
C ARG A 336 -0.53 -34.77 -3.63
N ALA A 337 0.61 -34.15 -3.32
CA ALA A 337 0.85 -33.59 -2.00
C ALA A 337 -0.16 -32.48 -1.66
N GLY A 338 -0.42 -31.58 -2.61
CA GLY A 338 -1.42 -30.51 -2.45
C GLY A 338 -2.84 -31.02 -2.24
N LEU A 339 -3.29 -32.01 -3.03
CA LEU A 339 -4.60 -32.64 -2.85
C LEU A 339 -4.72 -33.38 -1.50
N ALA A 340 -3.66 -34.07 -1.07
CA ALA A 340 -3.64 -34.75 0.22
C ALA A 340 -3.73 -33.76 1.39
N GLY A 341 -2.96 -32.67 1.33
CA GLY A 341 -3.00 -31.59 2.33
C GLY A 341 -4.38 -30.93 2.39
N GLU A 342 -4.98 -30.63 1.23
CA GLU A 342 -6.31 -30.04 1.18
C GLU A 342 -7.36 -30.99 1.80
N ARG A 343 -7.31 -32.28 1.46
CA ARG A 343 -8.21 -33.29 2.04
C ARG A 343 -8.13 -33.38 3.56
N GLN A 344 -6.92 -33.26 4.13
CA GLN A 344 -6.74 -33.23 5.59
C GLN A 344 -7.40 -31.99 6.20
N THR A 345 -7.36 -30.84 5.53
CA THR A 345 -7.98 -29.60 6.00
C THR A 345 -9.51 -29.58 5.88
N THR A 346 -10.09 -30.12 4.78
CA THR A 346 -11.52 -29.91 4.46
C THR A 346 -12.50 -30.86 5.20
N GLY A 347 -12.04 -31.94 5.85
CA GLY A 347 -12.90 -32.78 6.71
C GLY A 347 -13.77 -33.82 5.98
N GLY A 348 -14.68 -34.47 6.72
CA GLY A 348 -15.31 -35.76 6.36
C GLY A 348 -16.75 -35.74 5.84
N ALA A 349 -17.28 -34.61 5.36
CA ALA A 349 -18.65 -34.57 4.82
C ALA A 349 -18.78 -35.42 3.53
N ALA A 350 -19.92 -36.09 3.33
CA ALA A 350 -20.15 -36.99 2.18
C ALA A 350 -19.93 -36.30 0.82
N ARG A 351 -20.37 -35.04 0.66
CA ARG A 351 -20.14 -34.20 -0.52
C ARG A 351 -18.65 -34.01 -0.87
N LEU A 352 -17.80 -33.90 0.15
CA LEU A 352 -16.35 -33.80 -0.03
C LEU A 352 -15.77 -35.14 -0.48
N GLY A 353 -16.36 -36.25 -0.03
CA GLY A 353 -16.02 -37.58 -0.54
C GLY A 353 -16.12 -37.68 -2.06
N VAL A 354 -17.22 -37.19 -2.64
CA VAL A 354 -17.44 -37.18 -4.10
C VAL A 354 -16.43 -36.27 -4.80
N LEU A 355 -16.15 -35.08 -4.24
CA LEU A 355 -15.10 -34.18 -4.74
C LEU A 355 -13.74 -34.90 -4.78
N TRP A 356 -13.31 -35.53 -3.69
CA TRP A 356 -12.02 -36.22 -3.65
C TRP A 356 -11.95 -37.43 -4.58
N GLN A 357 -13.06 -38.16 -4.77
CA GLN A 357 -13.15 -39.24 -5.76
C GLN A 357 -13.01 -38.71 -7.20
N ALA A 358 -13.54 -37.52 -7.50
CA ALA A 358 -13.42 -36.90 -8.82
C ALA A 358 -12.00 -36.43 -9.15
N LEU A 359 -11.23 -36.02 -8.12
CA LEU A 359 -9.85 -35.53 -8.26
C LEU A 359 -8.78 -36.63 -8.08
N ALA A 360 -9.18 -37.83 -7.64
CA ALA A 360 -8.29 -38.97 -7.41
C ALA A 360 -7.55 -39.41 -8.68
N ASP A 361 -6.34 -39.94 -8.50
CA ASP A 361 -5.55 -40.56 -9.58
C ASP A 361 -6.24 -41.85 -10.11
N ASP A 362 -6.81 -42.65 -9.21
CA ASP A 362 -7.46 -43.92 -9.53
C ASP A 362 -8.96 -43.74 -9.78
N PRO A 363 -9.51 -44.20 -10.93
CA PRO A 363 -10.95 -44.24 -11.17
C PRO A 363 -11.70 -45.27 -10.30
N GLY A 364 -11.00 -46.17 -9.61
CA GLY A 364 -11.57 -47.17 -8.72
C GLY A 364 -12.46 -46.56 -7.63
N GLY A 365 -13.68 -47.07 -7.50
CA GLY A 365 -14.63 -46.66 -6.45
C GLY A 365 -15.44 -45.39 -6.75
N ARG A 366 -15.36 -44.82 -7.96
CA ARG A 366 -16.24 -43.73 -8.39
C ARG A 366 -17.67 -44.24 -8.64
N PRO A 367 -18.72 -43.54 -8.16
CA PRO A 367 -20.10 -43.83 -8.55
C PRO A 367 -20.29 -43.77 -10.07
N ASP A 368 -21.20 -44.56 -10.62
CA ASP A 368 -21.38 -44.69 -12.07
C ASP A 368 -21.78 -43.36 -12.73
N GLY A 369 -22.66 -42.60 -12.09
CA GLY A 369 -23.05 -41.26 -12.52
C GLY A 369 -21.86 -40.30 -12.59
N LEU A 370 -20.98 -40.30 -11.58
CA LEU A 370 -19.75 -39.50 -11.58
C LEU A 370 -18.80 -39.97 -12.69
N ARG A 371 -18.62 -41.28 -12.87
CA ARG A 371 -17.76 -41.82 -13.92
C ARG A 371 -18.23 -41.41 -15.32
N ARG A 372 -19.54 -41.48 -15.58
CA ARG A 372 -20.14 -41.03 -16.85
C ARG A 372 -19.93 -39.54 -17.08
N LEU A 373 -20.20 -38.71 -16.06
CA LEU A 373 -19.98 -37.26 -16.09
C LEU A 373 -18.53 -36.91 -16.47
N LEU A 374 -17.56 -37.47 -15.76
CA LEU A 374 -16.13 -37.18 -15.98
C LEU A 374 -15.65 -37.70 -17.33
N THR A 375 -16.15 -38.85 -17.79
CA THR A 375 -15.78 -39.42 -19.10
C THR A 375 -16.33 -38.57 -20.24
N ALA A 376 -17.58 -38.11 -20.14
CA ALA A 376 -18.23 -37.29 -21.17
C ALA A 376 -17.61 -35.89 -21.34
N THR A 377 -16.94 -35.38 -20.31
CA THR A 377 -16.38 -34.02 -20.27
C THR A 377 -14.84 -33.98 -20.38
N ALA A 378 -14.17 -35.13 -20.37
CA ALA A 378 -12.70 -35.22 -20.30
C ALA A 378 -11.97 -34.57 -21.49
N ASP A 379 -12.53 -34.65 -22.69
CA ASP A 379 -11.97 -34.13 -23.95
C ASP A 379 -12.50 -32.73 -24.33
N ALA A 380 -13.34 -32.12 -23.50
CA ALA A 380 -13.84 -30.77 -23.75
C ALA A 380 -12.70 -29.74 -23.80
N ALA A 381 -12.70 -28.91 -24.84
CA ALA A 381 -11.67 -27.90 -25.09
C ALA A 381 -11.86 -26.63 -24.24
N THR A 382 -13.09 -26.34 -23.80
CA THR A 382 -13.42 -25.14 -23.01
C THR A 382 -14.51 -25.42 -21.99
N VAL A 383 -14.65 -24.55 -20.99
CA VAL A 383 -15.74 -24.61 -20.00
C VAL A 383 -17.14 -24.56 -20.64
N PHE A 384 -17.30 -23.83 -21.75
CA PHE A 384 -18.56 -23.76 -22.50
C PHE A 384 -18.94 -25.11 -23.11
N GLU A 385 -17.94 -25.83 -23.63
CA GLU A 385 -18.15 -27.17 -24.18
C GLU A 385 -18.44 -28.19 -23.08
N THR A 386 -17.77 -28.07 -21.93
CA THR A 386 -18.09 -28.86 -20.74
C THR A 386 -19.55 -28.65 -20.33
N ALA A 387 -20.01 -27.39 -20.22
CA ALA A 387 -21.39 -27.07 -19.87
C ALA A 387 -22.40 -27.59 -20.91
N ALA A 388 -22.11 -27.46 -22.19
CA ALA A 388 -22.97 -27.94 -23.27
C ALA A 388 -23.13 -29.48 -23.29
N ARG A 389 -22.11 -30.21 -22.81
CA ARG A 389 -22.13 -31.67 -22.70
C ARG A 389 -22.88 -32.18 -21.46
N LEU A 390 -23.28 -31.30 -20.53
CA LEU A 390 -24.10 -31.66 -19.37
C LEU A 390 -25.58 -31.73 -19.77
N ASP A 391 -25.98 -32.79 -20.48
CA ASP A 391 -27.39 -33.02 -20.79
C ASP A 391 -28.20 -33.49 -19.55
N ASP A 392 -29.52 -33.43 -19.65
CA ASP A 392 -30.41 -33.81 -18.54
C ASP A 392 -30.31 -35.30 -18.18
N GLY A 393 -29.94 -36.16 -19.13
CA GLY A 393 -29.74 -37.59 -18.88
C GLY A 393 -28.52 -37.88 -18.00
N LEU A 394 -27.41 -37.17 -18.24
CA LEU A 394 -26.20 -37.23 -17.43
C LEU A 394 -26.44 -36.65 -16.04
N ILE A 395 -27.17 -35.53 -15.94
CA ILE A 395 -27.50 -34.93 -14.65
C ILE A 395 -28.44 -35.83 -13.84
N GLU A 396 -29.39 -36.52 -14.46
CA GLU A 396 -30.27 -37.47 -13.76
C GLU A 396 -29.50 -38.70 -13.27
N ALA A 397 -28.60 -39.26 -14.10
CA ALA A 397 -27.71 -40.34 -13.69
C ALA A 397 -26.79 -39.91 -12.54
N PHE A 398 -26.31 -38.67 -12.56
CA PHE A 398 -25.50 -38.08 -11.49
C PHE A 398 -26.31 -37.87 -10.20
N ARG A 399 -27.56 -37.37 -10.29
CA ARG A 399 -28.48 -37.18 -9.16
C ARG A 399 -28.72 -38.48 -8.40
N ARG A 400 -29.00 -39.56 -9.12
CA ARG A 400 -29.32 -40.87 -8.54
C ARG A 400 -28.18 -41.41 -7.69
N ASP A 401 -26.96 -41.22 -8.16
CA ASP A 401 -25.77 -41.81 -7.54
C ASP A 401 -25.09 -40.86 -6.53
N CYS A 402 -25.34 -39.55 -6.62
CA CYS A 402 -24.73 -38.51 -5.77
C CYS A 402 -25.76 -37.47 -5.24
N PRO A 403 -26.81 -37.89 -4.50
CA PRO A 403 -27.88 -36.99 -4.07
C PRO A 403 -27.40 -35.88 -3.12
N ALA A 404 -26.34 -36.14 -2.33
CA ALA A 404 -25.78 -35.18 -1.37
C ALA A 404 -25.19 -33.89 -2.00
N LEU A 405 -25.12 -33.81 -3.33
CA LEU A 405 -24.66 -32.62 -4.06
C LEU A 405 -25.81 -31.74 -4.56
N ALA A 406 -27.06 -32.08 -4.24
CA ALA A 406 -28.22 -31.29 -4.66
C ALA A 406 -28.51 -30.09 -3.73
N ASP A 407 -28.06 -30.13 -2.48
CA ASP A 407 -28.50 -29.18 -1.45
C ASP A 407 -27.59 -27.96 -1.30
N GLU A 408 -26.27 -28.17 -1.31
CA GLU A 408 -25.27 -27.11 -1.10
C GLU A 408 -24.16 -27.11 -2.16
N VAL A 409 -23.65 -25.93 -2.49
CA VAL A 409 -22.53 -25.76 -3.42
C VAL A 409 -21.24 -26.34 -2.82
N LEU A 410 -20.41 -26.96 -3.67
CA LEU A 410 -19.10 -27.47 -3.27
C LEU A 410 -18.14 -26.33 -2.90
N PRO A 411 -17.32 -26.50 -1.84
CA PRO A 411 -16.30 -25.51 -1.51
C PRO A 411 -15.20 -25.49 -2.57
N ALA A 412 -14.55 -24.33 -2.72
CA ALA A 412 -13.40 -24.18 -3.59
C ALA A 412 -12.20 -24.98 -3.05
N VAL A 413 -11.40 -25.55 -3.94
CA VAL A 413 -10.09 -26.12 -3.61
C VAL A 413 -9.09 -24.97 -3.59
N SER A 414 -8.41 -24.71 -2.47
CA SER A 414 -7.71 -23.43 -2.24
C SER A 414 -6.69 -23.03 -3.31
N PHE A 415 -5.98 -24.00 -3.90
CA PHE A 415 -4.97 -23.76 -4.93
C PHE A 415 -5.52 -23.82 -6.36
N LEU A 416 -6.74 -24.32 -6.56
CA LEU A 416 -7.40 -24.21 -7.85
C LEU A 416 -7.94 -22.79 -7.98
N PRO A 417 -7.75 -22.13 -9.12
CA PRO A 417 -8.37 -20.83 -9.31
C PRO A 417 -9.89 -20.98 -9.21
N ASP A 418 -10.56 -19.99 -8.66
CA ASP A 418 -12.01 -19.93 -8.51
C ASP A 418 -12.55 -18.82 -9.40
N ASP A 419 -13.77 -19.01 -9.90
CA ASP A 419 -14.54 -17.97 -10.57
C ASP A 419 -15.49 -17.41 -9.50
N LEU A 420 -15.32 -16.15 -9.11
CA LEU A 420 -15.99 -15.47 -7.98
C LEU A 420 -17.53 -15.38 -8.11
N ALA A 421 -18.11 -16.12 -9.04
CA ALA A 421 -19.43 -15.94 -9.59
C ALA A 421 -20.42 -17.08 -9.24
N ILE A 422 -20.05 -18.01 -8.35
CA ILE A 422 -20.85 -19.20 -7.99
C ILE A 422 -21.88 -18.91 -6.86
N ALA A 423 -22.49 -17.73 -6.69
CA ALA A 423 -23.75 -17.64 -5.90
C ALA A 423 -24.49 -16.31 -6.05
N PRO A 424 -25.79 -16.34 -6.39
CA PRO A 424 -26.77 -15.33 -6.01
C PRO A 424 -27.23 -15.51 -4.55
N GLU A 425 -27.88 -14.49 -4.02
CA GLU A 425 -28.49 -14.37 -2.70
C GLU A 425 -29.22 -15.64 -2.22
N THR A 426 -28.62 -16.41 -1.32
CA THR A 426 -29.37 -17.31 -0.42
C THR A 426 -28.66 -17.39 0.92
N GLY A 427 -29.34 -16.89 1.95
CA GLY A 427 -28.90 -16.97 3.34
C GLY A 427 -28.93 -18.41 3.84
N ALA A 428 -27.75 -19.00 4.00
CA ALA A 428 -27.51 -20.12 4.91
C ALA A 428 -26.02 -20.10 5.25
N ARG A 429 -25.69 -19.76 6.50
CA ARG A 429 -24.33 -19.83 7.03
C ARG A 429 -24.00 -21.30 7.31
N PRO A 430 -23.02 -21.92 6.62
CA PRO A 430 -22.47 -23.18 7.07
C PRO A 430 -21.45 -22.86 8.16
N ASP A 431 -21.83 -23.07 9.43
CA ASP A 431 -20.88 -23.15 10.55
C ASP A 431 -19.99 -24.38 10.35
N ALA A 432 -18.91 -24.23 9.57
CA ALA A 432 -17.86 -25.23 9.49
C ALA A 432 -16.51 -24.60 9.11
N ARG A 433 -15.67 -24.46 10.15
CA ARG A 433 -14.19 -24.42 10.14
C ARG A 433 -13.53 -23.06 9.87
N ARG A 434 -13.35 -22.34 10.99
CA ARG A 434 -12.19 -21.51 11.30
C ARG A 434 -10.89 -22.32 11.14
N SER A 435 -10.22 -22.16 10.00
CA SER A 435 -8.76 -22.16 9.93
C SER A 435 -8.24 -21.80 8.54
N VAL A 436 -7.36 -20.79 8.53
CA VAL A 436 -6.43 -20.40 7.46
C VAL A 436 -6.97 -19.54 6.31
N MET A 437 -7.25 -18.27 6.63
CA MET A 437 -6.74 -17.12 5.88
C MET A 437 -6.70 -15.92 6.86
N THR A 438 -5.51 -15.32 6.98
CA THR A 438 -5.20 -14.11 7.78
C THR A 438 -5.69 -14.09 9.23
N ALA A 439 -4.85 -14.56 10.16
CA ALA A 439 -4.79 -13.95 11.49
C ALA A 439 -4.08 -12.59 11.35
N ALA A 440 -4.85 -11.53 11.09
CA ALA A 440 -4.49 -10.24 11.68
C ALA A 440 -4.43 -10.45 13.21
N PRO A 441 -3.48 -9.86 13.95
CA PRO A 441 -3.44 -10.00 15.40
C PRO A 441 -4.69 -9.34 15.97
N THR A 442 -5.70 -10.14 16.27
CA THR A 442 -6.83 -9.74 17.09
C THR A 442 -6.30 -9.32 18.45
N ARG A 443 -6.63 -8.09 18.84
CA ARG A 443 -6.45 -7.57 20.19
C ARG A 443 -7.17 -8.52 21.17
N PRO A 444 -6.58 -8.85 22.33
CA PRO A 444 -7.30 -9.61 23.35
C PRO A 444 -8.40 -8.73 23.94
N ASP A 445 -9.63 -9.24 23.88
CA ASP A 445 -10.83 -8.63 24.45
C ASP A 445 -10.75 -8.53 25.98
N ALA A 446 -11.26 -7.40 26.48
CA ALA A 446 -11.41 -7.11 27.90
C ALA A 446 -12.63 -7.83 28.47
N VAL A 447 -12.44 -8.42 29.65
CA VAL A 447 -13.52 -8.82 30.58
C VAL A 447 -14.17 -7.53 31.10
N GLY A 448 -15.51 -7.49 31.03
CA GLY A 448 -16.28 -6.27 31.18
C GLY A 448 -16.49 -5.75 32.60
N THR A 449 -17.14 -4.60 32.68
CA THR A 449 -18.15 -4.22 33.67
C THR A 449 -18.82 -2.92 33.20
N GLY A 450 -20.12 -2.78 33.46
CA GLY A 450 -20.75 -1.45 33.54
C GLY A 450 -21.83 -1.11 32.51
N THR A 451 -23.02 -1.69 32.67
CA THR A 451 -24.29 -1.25 32.10
C THR A 451 -24.54 0.26 32.28
N THR A 452 -24.82 0.99 31.19
CA THR A 452 -25.81 2.09 31.16
C THR A 452 -26.46 2.16 29.77
N ALA A 453 -27.78 2.35 29.75
CA ALA A 453 -28.65 2.27 28.57
C ALA A 453 -28.46 3.48 27.61
N PRO A 454 -28.80 3.34 26.31
CA PRO A 454 -28.60 4.38 25.31
C PRO A 454 -29.67 5.47 25.37
N VAL A 455 -29.25 6.73 25.18
CA VAL A 455 -30.12 7.86 24.85
C VAL A 455 -30.32 7.85 23.33
N GLU A 456 -31.57 7.76 22.88
CA GLU A 456 -31.98 7.80 21.48
C GLU A 456 -31.60 9.14 20.85
N ALA A 457 -30.74 9.13 19.83
CA ALA A 457 -30.50 10.27 18.95
C ALA A 457 -31.53 10.24 17.81
N GLY A 458 -32.27 11.33 17.66
CA GLY A 458 -33.40 11.50 16.74
C GLY A 458 -33.06 11.34 15.25
N ARG A 459 -34.11 11.09 14.46
CA ARG A 459 -34.02 10.80 13.02
C ARG A 459 -33.55 12.04 12.22
N PRO A 460 -32.77 11.84 11.14
CA PRO A 460 -32.23 12.94 10.32
C PRO A 460 -33.29 13.84 9.66
N ASP A 461 -34.55 13.38 9.54
CA ASP A 461 -35.66 14.18 9.00
C ASP A 461 -36.10 15.33 9.91
N ASP A 462 -35.84 15.25 11.23
CA ASP A 462 -36.24 16.30 12.17
C ASP A 462 -35.25 17.48 12.16
N LEU A 463 -33.98 17.23 11.81
CA LEU A 463 -32.91 18.25 11.77
C LEU A 463 -32.97 19.16 10.53
N LEU A 464 -33.55 18.68 9.44
CA LEU A 464 -33.79 19.48 8.23
C LEU A 464 -34.90 20.52 8.42
N LYS A 465 -35.82 20.30 9.37
CA LYS A 465 -36.91 21.24 9.69
C LYS A 465 -36.46 22.38 10.59
N GLU A 466 -35.59 22.12 11.57
CA GLU A 466 -35.08 23.17 12.47
C GLU A 466 -34.17 24.19 11.76
N ALA A 467 -33.44 23.78 10.72
CA ALA A 467 -32.58 24.69 9.94
C ALA A 467 -33.35 25.59 8.94
N ALA A 468 -34.57 25.20 8.56
CA ALA A 468 -35.40 25.97 7.63
C ALA A 468 -36.10 27.18 8.29
N GLU A 469 -36.12 27.25 9.63
CA GLU A 469 -36.81 28.31 10.37
C GLU A 469 -35.89 29.48 10.79
N ALA A 470 -34.62 29.48 10.39
CA ALA A 470 -33.61 30.42 10.86
C ALA A 470 -32.73 31.04 9.76
N ASP A 471 -33.30 31.65 8.71
CA ASP A 471 -32.85 32.98 8.20
C ASP A 471 -33.75 33.49 7.06
N ASP A 472 -33.91 34.81 6.99
CA ASP A 472 -34.71 35.54 6.00
C ASP A 472 -33.83 35.98 4.80
N ALA A 473 -34.45 36.00 3.61
CA ALA A 473 -33.97 36.47 2.30
C ALA A 473 -32.88 35.66 1.54
N THR A 474 -33.27 35.28 0.30
CA THR A 474 -32.52 34.64 -0.80
C THR A 474 -32.62 33.11 -0.84
N THR A 475 -32.87 32.56 -2.04
CA THR A 475 -33.16 31.15 -2.38
C THR A 475 -32.56 30.13 -1.39
N PRO A 476 -33.35 29.20 -0.81
CA PRO A 476 -32.86 28.32 0.26
C PRO A 476 -31.70 27.47 -0.27
N PRO A 477 -30.52 27.49 0.39
CA PRO A 477 -29.38 26.68 -0.01
C PRO A 477 -29.71 25.19 0.13
N THR A 478 -29.19 24.39 -0.80
CA THR A 478 -29.39 22.94 -0.74
C THR A 478 -28.47 22.39 0.36
N ALA A 479 -29.05 21.84 1.43
CA ALA A 479 -28.30 21.35 2.58
C ALA A 479 -27.95 19.86 2.41
N PHE A 480 -26.68 19.53 2.64
CA PHE A 480 -26.15 18.17 2.57
C PHE A 480 -25.56 17.77 3.93
N VAL A 481 -25.82 16.54 4.34
CA VAL A 481 -25.36 16.01 5.62
C VAL A 481 -24.15 15.11 5.39
N TYR A 482 -23.07 15.35 6.13
CA TYR A 482 -21.84 14.56 6.08
C TYR A 482 -21.42 14.09 7.47
N ASP A 483 -20.83 12.91 7.50
CA ASP A 483 -20.20 12.36 8.70
C ASP A 483 -18.78 12.95 8.86
N GLU A 484 -18.37 13.15 10.11
CA GLU A 484 -17.01 13.57 10.44
C GLU A 484 -16.26 12.43 11.12
N TRP A 485 -15.01 12.19 10.73
CA TRP A 485 -14.18 11.23 11.41
C TRP A 485 -13.68 11.78 12.75
N SER A 486 -13.78 10.99 13.83
CA SER A 486 -13.13 11.25 15.13
C SER A 486 -11.92 10.35 15.29
N GLN A 487 -10.73 10.95 15.43
CA GLN A 487 -9.47 10.23 15.65
C GLN A 487 -9.37 9.68 17.07
N GLU A 488 -9.96 10.36 18.04
CA GLU A 488 -10.01 9.90 19.43
C GLU A 488 -10.88 8.64 19.55
N ASP A 489 -12.07 8.67 18.95
CA ASP A 489 -13.04 7.56 19.03
C ASP A 489 -12.78 6.44 18.00
N GLN A 490 -11.93 6.70 16.99
CA GLN A 490 -11.71 5.84 15.83
C GLN A 490 -13.02 5.45 15.10
N ASP A 491 -13.99 6.36 15.07
CA ASP A 491 -15.30 6.17 14.45
C ASP A 491 -15.84 7.49 13.85
N TYR A 492 -16.92 7.40 13.08
CA TYR A 492 -17.59 8.53 12.48
C TYR A 492 -18.65 9.14 13.43
N ARG A 493 -18.56 10.45 13.62
CA ARG A 493 -19.65 11.28 14.17
C ARG A 493 -20.70 11.45 13.09
N ARG A 494 -21.76 10.66 13.19
CA ARG A 494 -22.85 10.62 12.21
C ARG A 494 -23.61 11.94 12.14
N GLY A 495 -23.86 12.41 10.92
CA GLY A 495 -24.66 13.60 10.65
C GLY A 495 -24.16 14.88 11.30
N HIS A 496 -22.87 14.94 11.60
CA HIS A 496 -22.30 16.01 12.40
C HIS A 496 -22.03 17.28 11.58
N CYS A 497 -21.77 17.13 10.28
CA CYS A 497 -21.47 18.24 9.39
C CYS A 497 -22.64 18.55 8.47
N LEU A 498 -23.08 19.82 8.44
CA LEU A 498 -24.07 20.32 7.49
C LEU A 498 -23.38 21.24 6.48
N VAL A 499 -23.44 20.86 5.21
CA VAL A 499 -22.87 21.61 4.09
C VAL A 499 -23.98 22.27 3.29
N PHE A 500 -23.95 23.60 3.23
CA PHE A 500 -24.87 24.42 2.44
C PHE A 500 -24.24 24.75 1.11
N GLU A 501 -24.84 24.26 0.04
CA GLU A 501 -24.40 24.55 -1.30
C GLU A 501 -25.10 25.79 -1.86
N SER A 502 -24.31 26.73 -2.38
CA SER A 502 -24.80 27.95 -3.02
C SER A 502 -24.01 28.26 -4.29
N ILE A 503 -24.65 28.87 -5.28
CA ILE A 503 -23.98 29.39 -6.47
C ILE A 503 -23.68 30.87 -6.22
N SER A 504 -22.44 31.31 -6.43
CA SER A 504 -22.07 32.71 -6.23
C SER A 504 -22.77 33.60 -7.25
N GLU A 505 -23.35 34.70 -6.77
CA GLU A 505 -23.88 35.74 -7.65
C GLU A 505 -22.73 36.58 -8.23
N PRO A 506 -22.85 37.09 -9.46
CA PRO A 506 -21.84 37.93 -10.07
C PRO A 506 -21.81 39.32 -9.43
N LEU A 507 -20.63 39.80 -9.04
CA LEU A 507 -20.48 41.17 -8.58
C LEU A 507 -20.49 42.14 -9.77
N GLU A 508 -21.58 42.89 -9.94
CA GLU A 508 -21.72 43.83 -11.08
C GLU A 508 -20.71 44.98 -11.06
N ALA A 509 -20.25 45.37 -9.87
CA ALA A 509 -19.22 46.39 -9.69
C ALA A 509 -17.77 45.88 -9.91
N ALA A 510 -17.58 44.59 -10.24
CA ALA A 510 -16.25 44.02 -10.41
C ALA A 510 -15.57 44.58 -11.68
N SER A 511 -14.30 44.93 -11.53
CA SER A 511 -13.46 45.38 -12.65
C SER A 511 -13.07 44.23 -13.57
N ALA A 512 -12.77 44.56 -14.82
CA ALA A 512 -12.20 43.61 -15.77
C ALA A 512 -10.88 43.03 -15.21
N PRO A 513 -10.53 41.77 -15.56
CA PRO A 513 -9.29 41.17 -15.09
C PRO A 513 -8.08 42.05 -15.48
N PRO A 514 -7.10 42.24 -14.58
CA PRO A 514 -5.92 43.04 -14.88
C PRO A 514 -5.20 42.55 -16.16
N PRO A 515 -4.62 43.47 -16.97
CA PRO A 515 -3.96 43.09 -18.22
C PRO A 515 -2.77 42.15 -18.00
N GLU A 516 -2.11 42.22 -16.84
CA GLU A 516 -1.02 41.32 -16.44
C GLU A 516 -1.53 39.87 -16.30
N LEU A 517 -2.71 39.68 -15.72
CA LEU A 517 -3.35 38.37 -15.55
C LEU A 517 -3.63 37.72 -16.91
N ALA A 518 -4.08 38.51 -17.89
CA ALA A 518 -4.31 38.04 -19.26
C ALA A 518 -3.02 37.64 -19.99
N VAL A 519 -1.86 38.21 -19.62
CA VAL A 519 -0.55 37.77 -20.15
C VAL A 519 -0.14 36.44 -19.52
N GLU A 520 -0.33 36.29 -18.22
CA GLU A 520 -0.02 35.04 -17.51
C GLU A 520 -0.92 33.89 -17.94
N ALA A 521 -2.23 34.13 -18.06
CA ALA A 521 -3.20 33.15 -18.56
C ALA A 521 -2.84 32.65 -19.97
N ARG A 522 -2.45 33.55 -20.88
CA ARG A 522 -1.95 33.16 -22.21
C ARG A 522 -0.68 32.30 -22.16
N ARG A 523 0.26 32.59 -21.25
CA ARG A 523 1.48 31.78 -21.08
C ARG A 523 1.16 30.38 -20.55
N VAL A 524 0.25 30.31 -19.59
CA VAL A 524 -0.17 29.07 -18.92
C VAL A 524 -0.96 28.20 -19.87
N ARG A 525 -1.90 28.80 -20.61
CA ARG A 525 -2.58 28.18 -21.74
C ARG A 525 -1.59 27.60 -22.74
N ALA A 526 -0.59 28.36 -23.19
CA ALA A 526 0.43 27.85 -24.11
C ALA A 526 1.27 26.70 -23.51
N ALA A 527 1.54 26.72 -22.20
CA ALA A 527 2.25 25.65 -21.52
C ALA A 527 1.40 24.36 -21.42
N PHE A 528 0.10 24.51 -21.19
CA PHE A 528 -0.85 23.41 -21.17
C PHE A 528 -1.15 22.87 -22.58
N GLU A 529 -1.27 23.73 -23.60
CA GLU A 529 -1.41 23.31 -25.00
C GLU A 529 -0.24 22.42 -25.45
N ARG A 530 0.98 22.66 -24.97
CA ARG A 530 2.15 21.77 -25.20
C ARG A 530 2.04 20.40 -24.53
N LEU A 531 1.22 20.28 -23.48
CA LEU A 531 0.92 19.02 -22.79
C LEU A 531 -0.27 18.29 -23.39
N ARG A 532 -0.98 18.90 -24.36
CA ARG A 532 -2.12 18.28 -25.04
C ARG A 532 -1.60 17.07 -25.82
N PRO A 533 -1.96 15.83 -25.45
CA PRO A 533 -1.54 14.66 -26.17
C PRO A 533 -2.40 14.53 -27.43
N GLU A 534 -2.09 15.29 -28.47
CA GLU A 534 -2.66 15.10 -29.81
C GLU A 534 -1.82 14.17 -30.68
N ALA A 535 -0.78 13.55 -30.12
CA ALA A 535 0.00 12.57 -30.85
C ALA A 535 -0.77 11.24 -30.91
N LEU A 536 -1.16 10.85 -32.13
CA LEU A 536 -1.34 9.45 -32.50
C LEU A 536 -0.06 8.69 -32.08
N HIS A 537 -0.07 8.09 -30.90
CA HIS A 537 1.05 7.30 -30.45
C HIS A 537 0.90 5.92 -31.07
N ARG A 538 1.82 5.57 -31.98
CA ARG A 538 1.90 4.21 -32.50
C ARG A 538 2.57 3.36 -31.44
N GLU A 539 1.79 2.47 -30.83
CA GLU A 539 2.33 1.43 -29.98
C GLU A 539 3.07 0.44 -30.88
N ARG A 540 4.39 0.45 -30.78
CA ARG A 540 5.30 -0.40 -31.57
C ARG A 540 5.69 -1.64 -30.77
N PHE A 541 6.40 -2.58 -31.39
CA PHE A 541 6.86 -3.83 -30.77
C PHE A 541 5.72 -4.78 -30.38
N LEU A 542 4.67 -4.81 -31.20
CA LEU A 542 3.56 -5.72 -31.01
C LEU A 542 3.76 -6.98 -31.84
N CYS A 543 3.34 -8.12 -31.30
CA CYS A 543 3.26 -9.38 -32.04
C CYS A 543 2.08 -9.41 -33.02
N ASP A 544 1.15 -8.45 -32.91
CA ASP A 544 -0.01 -8.27 -33.75
C ASP A 544 -0.38 -6.77 -33.82
N GLY A 545 -0.74 -6.28 -35.00
CA GLY A 545 -0.98 -4.85 -35.25
C GLY A 545 -1.57 -4.53 -36.61
N ASP A 546 -2.06 -3.29 -36.71
CA ASP A 546 -2.77 -2.80 -37.89
C ASP A 546 -1.79 -2.42 -39.02
N ALA A 547 -0.53 -2.12 -38.66
CA ALA A 547 0.55 -1.86 -39.60
C ALA A 547 1.84 -2.59 -39.18
N ILE A 548 2.75 -2.77 -40.13
CA ILE A 548 4.05 -3.40 -39.91
C ILE A 548 5.12 -2.30 -39.77
N ASP A 549 5.91 -2.37 -38.71
CA ASP A 549 7.12 -1.58 -38.52
C ASP A 549 8.25 -2.14 -39.41
N HIS A 550 8.56 -1.40 -40.48
CA HIS A 550 9.50 -1.85 -41.50
C HIS A 550 10.94 -1.93 -40.99
N ASP A 551 11.32 -1.03 -40.07
CA ASP A 551 12.65 -1.04 -39.46
C ASP A 551 12.82 -2.27 -38.57
N ARG A 552 11.77 -2.64 -37.83
CA ARG A 552 11.80 -3.82 -36.97
C ARG A 552 11.75 -5.12 -37.78
N LEU A 553 10.97 -5.15 -38.86
CA LEU A 553 10.97 -6.28 -39.79
C LEU A 553 12.37 -6.51 -40.36
N LEU A 554 13.05 -5.46 -40.82
CA LEU A 554 14.43 -5.55 -41.31
C LEU A 554 15.37 -6.10 -40.23
N ARG A 555 15.29 -5.61 -39.00
CA ARG A 555 16.10 -6.12 -37.87
C ARG A 555 15.79 -7.59 -37.55
N ALA A 556 14.53 -7.98 -37.48
CA ALA A 556 14.13 -9.36 -37.23
C ALA A 556 14.62 -10.31 -38.33
N LEU A 557 14.64 -9.86 -39.60
CA LEU A 557 15.19 -10.64 -40.71
C LEU A 557 16.72 -10.78 -40.66
N VAL A 558 17.44 -9.75 -40.17
CA VAL A 558 18.88 -9.81 -39.93
C VAL A 558 19.18 -10.73 -38.73
N GLU A 559 18.47 -10.56 -37.62
CA GLU A 559 18.58 -11.39 -36.41
C GLU A 559 18.28 -12.86 -36.74
N ARG A 560 17.32 -13.14 -37.64
CA ARG A 560 16.98 -14.51 -38.08
C ARG A 560 18.14 -15.27 -38.73
N ARG A 561 19.15 -14.56 -39.25
CA ARG A 561 20.35 -15.20 -39.80
C ARG A 561 21.32 -15.68 -38.73
N VAL A 562 21.19 -15.19 -37.50
CA VAL A 562 22.06 -15.51 -36.36
C VAL A 562 21.32 -16.40 -35.35
N ASP A 563 20.05 -16.11 -35.09
CA ASP A 563 19.13 -16.90 -34.25
C ASP A 563 17.99 -17.44 -35.12
N PRO A 564 17.75 -18.77 -35.19
CA PRO A 564 16.64 -19.33 -35.95
C PRO A 564 15.24 -18.87 -35.51
N SER A 565 15.07 -18.35 -34.29
CA SER A 565 13.78 -17.95 -33.70
C SER A 565 13.82 -16.59 -32.99
N PRO A 566 14.09 -15.47 -33.69
CA PRO A 566 14.04 -14.16 -33.08
C PRO A 566 12.59 -13.78 -32.75
N ARG A 567 12.39 -12.91 -31.78
CA ARG A 567 11.04 -12.41 -31.46
C ARG A 567 10.50 -11.59 -32.64
N PHE A 568 9.33 -11.97 -33.14
CA PHE A 568 8.60 -11.27 -34.22
C PHE A 568 7.60 -10.26 -33.64
N ASP A 569 8.12 -9.16 -33.13
CA ASP A 569 7.38 -8.01 -32.63
C ASP A 569 7.36 -6.88 -33.69
N ILE A 570 6.95 -7.24 -34.91
CA ILE A 570 7.06 -6.40 -36.11
C ILE A 570 5.87 -5.47 -36.32
N TYR A 571 4.85 -5.52 -35.47
CA TYR A 571 3.61 -4.78 -35.70
C TYR A 571 3.49 -3.52 -34.85
N GLU A 572 2.71 -2.57 -35.35
CA GLU A 572 2.33 -1.34 -34.66
C GLU A 572 0.81 -1.08 -34.73
N LYS A 573 0.23 -0.51 -33.66
CA LYS A 573 -1.18 -0.08 -33.61
C LYS A 573 -1.27 1.40 -33.26
N PRO A 574 -2.09 2.21 -33.95
CA PRO A 574 -2.36 3.60 -33.56
C PRO A 574 -3.22 3.63 -32.29
N ARG A 575 -2.67 4.07 -31.15
CA ARG A 575 -3.46 4.38 -29.95
C ARG A 575 -3.77 5.86 -29.91
N VAL A 576 -5.06 6.20 -30.00
CA VAL A 576 -5.57 7.55 -29.73
C VAL A 576 -5.80 7.65 -28.24
N ASN A 577 -4.85 8.23 -27.49
CA ASN A 577 -5.06 8.51 -26.08
C ASN A 577 -5.93 9.78 -25.95
N ARG A 578 -7.25 9.61 -25.89
CA ARG A 578 -8.16 10.74 -25.63
C ARG A 578 -8.11 11.06 -24.14
N ARG A 579 -7.69 12.28 -23.82
CA ARG A 579 -7.73 12.85 -22.47
C ARG A 579 -9.20 13.02 -22.06
N ASP A 580 -9.58 12.40 -20.94
CA ASP A 580 -10.93 12.41 -20.38
C ASP A 580 -10.85 12.55 -18.85
N LEU A 581 -10.74 13.80 -18.40
CA LEU A 581 -10.43 14.18 -17.02
C LEU A 581 -11.42 15.23 -16.54
N ALA A 582 -11.96 15.01 -15.34
CA ALA A 582 -12.74 15.99 -14.60
C ALA A 582 -11.97 16.48 -13.36
N VAL A 583 -11.96 17.79 -13.16
CA VAL A 583 -11.24 18.46 -12.08
C VAL A 583 -12.20 19.28 -11.24
N VAL A 584 -12.09 19.19 -9.91
CA VAL A 584 -12.59 20.24 -9.00
C VAL A 584 -11.41 21.04 -8.51
N LEU A 585 -11.44 22.35 -8.76
CA LEU A 585 -10.56 23.31 -8.10
C LEU A 585 -11.27 23.85 -6.86
N LEU A 586 -10.79 23.45 -5.69
CA LEU A 586 -11.37 23.78 -4.40
C LEU A 586 -10.52 24.84 -3.70
N LEU A 587 -11.09 26.03 -3.53
CA LEU A 587 -10.43 27.19 -2.93
C LEU A 587 -10.84 27.35 -1.46
N ASP A 588 -9.86 27.49 -0.58
CA ASP A 588 -10.10 27.90 0.80
C ASP A 588 -10.52 29.37 0.84
N LEU A 589 -11.70 29.65 1.41
CA LEU A 589 -12.23 31.00 1.55
C LEU A 589 -12.13 31.54 2.98
N SER A 590 -11.51 30.78 3.88
CA SER A 590 -11.27 31.21 5.26
C SER A 590 -10.30 32.40 5.30
N GLY A 591 -10.56 33.34 6.21
CA GLY A 591 -10.00 34.68 6.15
C GLY A 591 -8.57 34.78 6.69
N SER A 592 -7.68 35.39 5.91
CA SER A 592 -6.75 36.37 6.48
C SER A 592 -7.45 37.73 6.57
N THR A 593 -8.09 37.97 7.71
CA THR A 593 -8.33 39.34 8.17
C THR A 593 -6.96 39.97 8.47
N GLY A 594 -6.58 41.00 7.73
CA GLY A 594 -5.85 42.13 8.33
C GLY A 594 -4.31 42.19 8.26
N GLU A 595 -3.59 41.42 7.44
CA GLU A 595 -2.22 41.84 7.08
C GLU A 595 -2.25 42.66 5.80
N THR A 596 -2.57 43.95 5.94
CA THR A 596 -2.07 44.96 5.00
C THR A 596 -0.56 44.92 5.03
N THR A 597 0.06 44.20 4.08
CA THR A 597 1.43 44.54 3.71
C THR A 597 1.38 45.97 3.18
N ALA A 598 2.19 46.84 3.75
CA ALA A 598 2.16 48.30 3.55
C ALA A 598 2.39 48.79 2.09
N ALA A 599 2.36 47.90 1.10
CA ALA A 599 2.43 48.21 -0.33
C ALA A 599 2.04 47.02 -1.25
N GLY A 600 1.00 46.21 -0.94
CA GLY A 600 0.68 45.03 -1.78
C GLY A 600 -0.81 44.60 -1.83
N PRO A 601 -1.21 43.81 -2.86
CA PRO A 601 -2.57 43.25 -2.98
C PRO A 601 -2.86 42.22 -1.87
N ARG A 602 -4.14 42.06 -1.50
CA ARG A 602 -4.56 41.10 -0.46
C ARG A 602 -4.23 39.67 -0.91
N ARG A 603 -3.82 38.79 0.02
CA ARG A 603 -3.45 37.39 -0.26
C ARG A 603 -4.57 36.62 -0.95
N LEU A 604 -5.81 36.81 -0.49
CA LEU A 604 -7.00 36.25 -1.11
C LEU A 604 -7.20 36.72 -2.57
N ASP A 605 -6.79 37.94 -2.90
CA ASP A 605 -6.85 38.43 -4.28
C ASP A 605 -5.80 37.73 -5.16
N LEU A 606 -4.63 37.41 -4.61
CA LEU A 606 -3.60 36.60 -5.29
C LEU A 606 -4.05 35.16 -5.53
N GLU A 607 -4.74 34.55 -4.56
CA GLU A 607 -5.33 33.21 -4.70
C GLU A 607 -6.40 33.16 -5.80
N ARG A 608 -7.30 34.15 -5.81
CA ARG A 608 -8.31 34.30 -6.86
C ARG A 608 -7.68 34.47 -8.23
N GLN A 609 -6.65 35.32 -8.33
CA GLN A 609 -5.93 35.56 -9.58
C GLN A 609 -5.23 34.28 -10.08
N ALA A 610 -4.53 33.56 -9.20
CA ALA A 610 -3.85 32.32 -9.56
C ALA A 610 -4.85 31.22 -9.95
N ALA A 611 -5.97 31.09 -9.22
CA ALA A 611 -7.04 30.15 -9.53
C ALA A 611 -7.72 30.46 -10.88
N ALA A 612 -7.94 31.74 -11.19
CA ALA A 612 -8.50 32.18 -12.46
C ALA A 612 -7.58 31.85 -13.64
N VAL A 613 -6.29 32.15 -13.51
CA VAL A 613 -5.26 31.82 -14.53
C VAL A 613 -5.19 30.31 -14.77
N LEU A 614 -5.29 29.53 -13.69
CA LEU A 614 -5.32 28.08 -13.81
C LEU A 614 -6.58 27.57 -14.51
N ALA A 615 -7.74 28.09 -14.12
CA ALA A 615 -9.01 27.68 -14.70
C ALA A 615 -9.06 27.94 -16.20
N GLU A 616 -8.56 29.09 -16.65
CA GLU A 616 -8.42 29.41 -18.07
C GLU A 616 -7.46 28.43 -18.78
N GLY A 617 -6.35 28.05 -18.14
CA GLY A 617 -5.41 27.07 -18.68
C GLY A 617 -5.97 25.65 -18.80
N LEU A 618 -6.78 25.20 -17.84
CA LEU A 618 -7.44 23.90 -17.84
C LEU A 618 -8.61 23.85 -18.83
N ASP A 619 -9.38 24.93 -18.95
CA ASP A 619 -10.44 25.07 -19.94
C ASP A 619 -9.88 24.98 -21.36
N ALA A 620 -8.72 25.62 -21.62
CA ALA A 620 -8.04 25.55 -22.92
C ALA A 620 -7.55 24.13 -23.31
N LEU A 621 -7.34 23.23 -22.34
CA LEU A 621 -7.03 21.82 -22.61
C LEU A 621 -8.24 21.01 -23.06
N GLY A 622 -9.45 21.47 -22.72
CA GLY A 622 -10.70 20.73 -22.85
C GLY A 622 -11.00 19.78 -21.68
N ASP A 623 -10.36 19.99 -20.51
CA ASP A 623 -10.72 19.26 -19.30
C ASP A 623 -12.01 19.82 -18.69
N ARG A 624 -12.84 18.96 -18.08
CA ARG A 624 -14.07 19.41 -17.42
C ARG A 624 -13.75 19.93 -16.02
N LEU A 625 -14.05 21.21 -15.75
CA LEU A 625 -13.64 21.89 -14.52
C LEU A 625 -14.84 22.38 -13.71
N ILE A 626 -14.92 22.02 -12.43
CA ILE A 626 -15.75 22.71 -11.42
C ILE A 626 -14.83 23.63 -10.62
N MET A 627 -15.25 24.87 -10.40
CA MET A 627 -14.56 25.78 -9.49
C MET A 627 -15.48 26.08 -8.31
N ALA A 628 -15.03 25.75 -7.11
CA ALA A 628 -15.76 25.99 -5.88
C ALA A 628 -14.84 26.50 -4.79
N GLY A 629 -15.41 27.17 -3.81
CA GLY A 629 -14.74 27.54 -2.58
C GLY A 629 -15.50 27.07 -1.36
N PHE A 630 -14.82 26.96 -0.24
CA PHE A 630 -15.42 26.52 1.01
C PHE A 630 -15.01 27.43 2.16
N ARG A 631 -15.94 27.61 3.11
CA ARG A 631 -15.71 28.24 4.41
C ARG A 631 -16.59 27.56 5.43
N SER A 632 -16.30 27.71 6.71
CA SER A 632 -17.16 27.18 7.75
C SER A 632 -17.30 28.11 8.94
N ARG A 633 -18.36 27.88 9.71
CA ARG A 633 -18.63 28.46 11.02
C ARG A 633 -19.13 27.34 11.94
N GLY A 634 -18.22 26.44 12.30
CA GLY A 634 -18.52 25.23 13.06
C GLY A 634 -19.15 24.11 12.22
N PRO A 635 -19.53 22.98 12.87
CA PRO A 635 -19.97 21.77 12.19
C PRO A 635 -21.23 21.94 11.35
N ARG A 636 -22.15 22.79 11.84
CA ARG A 636 -23.50 22.90 11.29
C ARG A 636 -23.66 24.01 10.26
N ASP A 637 -22.60 24.72 9.95
CA ASP A 637 -22.60 25.82 8.97
C ASP A 637 -21.33 25.76 8.13
N CYS A 638 -21.25 24.77 7.24
CA CYS A 638 -20.19 24.66 6.25
C CYS A 638 -20.73 25.17 4.91
N ALA A 639 -20.24 26.30 4.40
CA ALA A 639 -20.66 26.81 3.11
C ALA A 639 -19.78 26.27 1.98
N PHE A 640 -20.41 25.75 0.94
CA PHE A 640 -19.77 25.35 -0.31
C PHE A 640 -20.29 26.24 -1.44
N VAL A 641 -19.43 27.11 -1.97
CA VAL A 641 -19.79 28.14 -2.94
C VAL A 641 -19.28 27.75 -4.31
N VAL A 642 -20.17 27.53 -5.27
CA VAL A 642 -19.81 27.20 -6.65
C VAL A 642 -19.66 28.49 -7.46
N PHE A 643 -18.49 28.66 -8.08
CA PHE A 643 -18.19 29.78 -8.98
C PHE A 643 -18.41 29.42 -10.45
N LYS A 644 -18.10 28.17 -10.80
CA LYS A 644 -18.19 27.64 -12.15
C LYS A 644 -18.70 26.20 -12.10
N GLU A 645 -19.76 25.93 -12.86
CA GLU A 645 -20.29 24.57 -13.03
C GLU A 645 -19.46 23.75 -14.05
N ILE A 646 -19.62 22.42 -14.01
CA ILE A 646 -18.76 21.46 -14.75
C ILE A 646 -18.71 21.73 -16.27
N ASP A 647 -19.87 22.00 -16.88
CA ASP A 647 -20.03 22.19 -18.34
C ASP A 647 -20.14 23.68 -18.73
N GLU A 648 -19.97 24.60 -17.77
CA GLU A 648 -19.95 26.04 -18.04
C GLU A 648 -18.59 26.44 -18.62
N PRO A 649 -18.46 27.19 -19.73
CA PRO A 649 -17.15 27.64 -20.22
C PRO A 649 -16.55 28.74 -19.32
N TRP A 650 -15.22 28.89 -19.33
CA TRP A 650 -14.59 30.04 -18.67
C TRP A 650 -15.06 31.35 -19.33
N SER A 651 -15.66 32.24 -18.54
CA SER A 651 -16.27 33.47 -19.05
C SER A 651 -16.08 34.65 -18.10
N PRO A 652 -16.24 35.89 -18.57
CA PRO A 652 -16.22 37.07 -17.70
C PRO A 652 -17.25 37.02 -16.57
N LEU A 653 -18.34 36.25 -16.73
CA LEU A 653 -19.34 36.04 -15.69
C LEU A 653 -18.77 35.24 -14.51
N VAL A 654 -18.02 34.16 -14.79
CA VAL A 654 -17.33 33.36 -13.78
C VAL A 654 -16.30 34.21 -13.03
N TRP A 655 -15.60 35.10 -13.74
CA TRP A 655 -14.70 36.08 -13.12
C TRP A 655 -15.43 37.00 -12.13
N LYS A 656 -16.58 37.57 -12.54
CA LYS A 656 -17.41 38.40 -11.64
C LYS A 656 -17.90 37.64 -10.41
N ARG A 657 -18.24 36.35 -10.55
CA ARG A 657 -18.62 35.47 -9.42
C ARG A 657 -17.46 35.23 -8.46
N LEU A 658 -16.26 34.98 -8.99
CA LEU A 658 -15.05 34.80 -8.18
C LEU A 658 -14.67 36.08 -7.40
N GLN A 659 -14.98 37.26 -7.94
CA GLN A 659 -14.77 38.55 -7.27
C GLN A 659 -15.82 38.86 -6.19
N ALA A 660 -16.99 38.22 -6.23
CA ALA A 660 -18.05 38.40 -5.24
C ALA A 660 -17.77 37.72 -3.89
N VAL A 661 -16.70 36.91 -3.83
CA VAL A 661 -16.30 36.17 -2.64
C VAL A 661 -15.97 37.10 -1.47
N GLN A 662 -16.49 36.76 -0.30
CA GLN A 662 -16.11 37.38 0.96
C GLN A 662 -15.31 36.41 1.83
N PRO A 663 -14.27 36.88 2.53
CA PRO A 663 -13.51 36.04 3.47
C PRO A 663 -14.42 35.54 4.59
N GLY A 664 -14.29 34.26 4.95
CA GLY A 664 -14.99 33.62 6.07
C GLY A 664 -14.14 33.56 7.36
N ASP A 665 -14.71 33.05 8.45
CA ASP A 665 -14.07 33.07 9.77
C ASP A 665 -13.27 31.79 10.13
N SER A 666 -13.60 30.63 9.54
CA SER A 666 -12.97 29.32 9.86
C SER A 666 -12.94 28.32 8.68
N THR A 667 -12.25 27.18 8.89
CA THR A 667 -11.92 26.20 7.84
C THR A 667 -12.18 24.75 8.26
N ARG A 668 -13.23 24.14 7.69
CA ARG A 668 -13.53 22.69 7.86
C ARG A 668 -13.42 21.96 6.52
N ILE A 669 -12.19 21.54 6.21
CA ILE A 669 -11.82 20.98 4.89
C ILE A 669 -12.46 19.60 4.63
N GLY A 670 -12.62 18.75 5.64
CA GLY A 670 -13.11 17.38 5.48
C GLY A 670 -14.49 17.28 4.81
N PRO A 671 -15.52 17.95 5.33
CA PRO A 671 -16.85 18.00 4.70
C PRO A 671 -16.82 18.58 3.29
N ALA A 672 -16.02 19.61 3.03
CA ALA A 672 -15.87 20.20 1.71
C ALA A 672 -15.25 19.22 0.69
N LEU A 673 -14.25 18.42 1.11
CA LEU A 673 -13.65 17.37 0.28
C LEU A 673 -14.63 16.24 -0.02
N ARG A 674 -15.45 15.83 0.96
CA ARG A 674 -16.50 14.81 0.76
C ARG A 674 -17.55 15.30 -0.23
N HIS A 675 -17.96 16.56 -0.11
CA HIS A 675 -18.92 17.17 -1.02
C HIS A 675 -18.36 17.36 -2.45
N ALA A 676 -17.10 17.81 -2.58
CA ALA A 676 -16.41 17.85 -3.87
C ALA A 676 -16.28 16.46 -4.51
N GLY A 677 -16.00 15.43 -3.70
CA GLY A 677 -15.98 14.03 -4.12
C GLY A 677 -17.34 13.55 -4.61
N TRP A 678 -18.41 13.88 -3.88
CA TRP A 678 -19.78 13.60 -4.31
C TRP A 678 -20.10 14.25 -5.66
N ARG A 679 -19.79 15.54 -5.87
CA ARG A 679 -20.01 16.20 -7.17
C ARG A 679 -19.22 15.55 -8.31
N LEU A 680 -17.93 15.26 -8.12
CA LEU A 680 -17.11 14.58 -9.15
C LEU A 680 -17.55 13.14 -9.42
N GLY A 681 -18.08 12.44 -8.41
CA GLY A 681 -18.62 11.08 -8.56
C GLY A 681 -19.77 11.01 -9.57
N HIS A 682 -20.53 12.10 -9.73
CA HIS A 682 -21.65 12.19 -10.69
C HIS A 682 -21.19 12.57 -12.11
N VAL A 683 -19.92 12.90 -12.31
CA VAL A 683 -19.36 13.22 -13.64
C VAL A 683 -18.85 11.94 -14.31
N ALA A 684 -19.34 11.67 -15.52
CA ALA A 684 -18.87 10.58 -16.36
C ALA A 684 -17.55 10.97 -17.03
N CYS A 685 -16.43 10.54 -16.44
CA CYS A 685 -15.07 10.69 -16.97
C CYS A 685 -14.17 9.52 -16.51
N ARG A 686 -13.12 9.25 -17.28
CA ARG A 686 -12.12 8.21 -16.98
C ARG A 686 -11.25 8.53 -15.76
N GLN A 687 -10.87 9.80 -15.58
CA GLN A 687 -10.06 10.26 -14.45
C GLN A 687 -10.75 11.41 -13.71
N ARG A 688 -10.61 11.43 -12.37
CA ARG A 688 -11.18 12.47 -11.49
C ARG A 688 -10.10 13.01 -10.56
N LEU A 689 -10.01 14.33 -10.44
CA LEU A 689 -8.98 15.02 -9.67
C LEU A 689 -9.60 16.17 -8.84
N ILE A 690 -9.26 16.24 -7.56
CA ILE A 690 -9.51 17.38 -6.68
C ILE A 690 -8.19 18.10 -6.48
N LEU A 691 -8.13 19.37 -6.87
CA LEU A 691 -7.04 20.29 -6.57
C LEU A 691 -7.47 21.18 -5.41
N LEU A 692 -6.92 20.93 -4.22
CA LEU A 692 -7.17 21.74 -3.03
C LEU A 692 -6.11 22.85 -2.96
N ILE A 693 -6.54 24.12 -2.98
CA ILE A 693 -5.70 25.28 -2.69
C ILE A 693 -6.10 25.79 -1.31
N THR A 694 -5.18 25.69 -0.36
CA THR A 694 -5.40 26.13 1.03
C THR A 694 -4.16 26.81 1.56
N ASP A 695 -4.35 27.91 2.27
CA ASP A 695 -3.27 28.67 2.92
C ASP A 695 -3.08 28.28 4.39
N GLY A 696 -4.04 27.54 4.97
CA GLY A 696 -4.17 27.37 6.41
C GLY A 696 -4.09 25.93 6.91
N LYS A 697 -4.05 25.83 8.25
CA LYS A 697 -4.26 24.60 9.01
C LYS A 697 -5.77 24.38 9.14
N PRO A 698 -6.30 23.17 8.93
CA PRO A 698 -7.72 22.89 9.13
C PRO A 698 -8.07 23.18 10.60
N MET A 699 -8.79 24.26 10.85
CA MET A 699 -9.14 24.75 12.19
C MET A 699 -10.52 25.41 12.14
N ASP A 700 -11.38 24.99 13.05
CA ASP A 700 -12.76 25.44 13.17
C ASP A 700 -13.23 25.21 14.62
N VAL A 701 -14.37 25.78 14.98
CA VAL A 701 -14.99 25.68 16.30
C VAL A 701 -15.22 24.20 16.66
N GLY A 702 -14.64 23.76 17.78
CA GLY A 702 -14.70 22.38 18.25
C GLY A 702 -13.47 21.53 17.92
N TYR A 703 -12.49 22.05 17.17
CA TYR A 703 -11.18 21.41 17.02
C TYR A 703 -10.19 21.88 18.09
N GLU A 704 -9.55 20.92 18.76
CA GLU A 704 -8.42 21.18 19.63
C GLU A 704 -7.11 21.11 18.83
N PRO A 705 -6.29 22.18 18.77
CA PRO A 705 -5.05 22.18 17.99
C PRO A 705 -4.07 21.06 18.36
N ALA A 706 -4.05 20.65 19.63
CA ALA A 706 -3.12 19.65 20.16
C ALA A 706 -3.43 18.21 19.68
N THR A 707 -4.68 17.92 19.33
CA THR A 707 -5.11 16.56 18.97
C THR A 707 -4.98 16.26 17.48
N HIS A 708 -4.67 17.27 16.65
CA HIS A 708 -4.57 17.16 15.19
C HIS A 708 -5.84 16.55 14.54
N GLN A 709 -6.98 16.57 15.23
CA GLN A 709 -8.23 15.95 14.83
C GLN A 709 -8.67 16.35 13.41
N ALA A 710 -8.61 17.64 13.11
CA ALA A 710 -8.99 18.18 11.81
C ALA A 710 -8.10 17.65 10.66
N HIS A 711 -6.81 17.43 10.92
CA HIS A 711 -5.88 16.88 9.92
C HIS A 711 -6.21 15.41 9.62
N HIS A 712 -6.58 14.65 10.65
CA HIS A 712 -7.00 13.26 10.52
C HIS A 712 -8.34 13.12 9.78
N ASP A 713 -9.31 14.02 10.02
CA ASP A 713 -10.57 14.01 9.26
C ASP A 713 -10.34 14.31 7.77
N VAL A 714 -9.48 15.29 7.45
CA VAL A 714 -9.07 15.58 6.06
C VAL A 714 -8.42 14.36 5.40
N ARG A 715 -7.56 13.65 6.12
CA ARG A 715 -6.95 12.42 5.64
C ARG A 715 -7.99 11.37 5.31
N LYS A 716 -8.97 11.18 6.19
CA LYS A 716 -10.08 10.23 5.96
C LYS A 716 -10.91 10.63 4.75
N ALA A 717 -11.26 11.90 4.59
CA ALA A 717 -11.97 12.39 3.41
C ALA A 717 -11.17 12.14 2.11
N CYS A 718 -9.84 12.30 2.14
CA CYS A 718 -8.98 11.96 1.00
C CYS A 718 -8.95 10.45 0.70
N GLU A 719 -8.91 9.60 1.72
CA GLU A 719 -8.95 8.14 1.58
C GLU A 719 -10.31 7.67 1.03
N GLU A 720 -11.41 8.27 1.47
CA GLU A 720 -12.77 8.03 0.97
C GLU A 720 -12.87 8.37 -0.52
N ASN A 721 -12.41 9.56 -0.92
CA ASN A 721 -12.37 9.98 -2.31
C ASN A 721 -11.48 9.06 -3.17
N ALA A 722 -10.34 8.61 -2.63
CA ALA A 722 -9.45 7.67 -3.32
C ALA A 722 -10.13 6.33 -3.62
N ARG A 723 -11.00 5.83 -2.71
CA ARG A 723 -11.80 4.61 -2.94
C ARG A 723 -12.82 4.77 -4.08
N LEU A 724 -13.27 6.00 -4.34
CA LEU A 724 -14.14 6.34 -5.47
C LEU A 724 -13.36 6.59 -6.78
N GLY A 725 -12.04 6.35 -6.78
CA GLY A 725 -11.17 6.64 -7.92
C GLY A 725 -10.90 8.13 -8.13
N ILE A 726 -11.19 8.98 -7.13
CA ILE A 726 -10.96 10.42 -7.16
C ILE A 726 -9.63 10.71 -6.48
N ARG A 727 -8.71 11.35 -7.19
CA ARG A 727 -7.40 11.70 -6.63
C ARG A 727 -7.47 13.09 -6.02
N THR A 728 -6.93 13.28 -4.82
CA THR A 728 -6.77 14.62 -4.21
C THR A 728 -5.30 15.04 -4.26
N PHE A 729 -5.06 16.30 -4.62
CA PHE A 729 -3.74 16.94 -4.59
C PHE A 729 -3.86 18.30 -3.91
N ALA A 730 -3.02 18.55 -2.90
CA ALA A 730 -3.06 19.78 -2.12
C ALA A 730 -1.92 20.74 -2.50
N ILE A 731 -2.24 22.02 -2.54
CA ILE A 731 -1.31 23.11 -2.83
C ILE A 731 -1.38 24.05 -1.63
N SER A 732 -0.27 24.16 -0.92
CA SER A 732 -0.15 24.96 0.28
C SER A 732 0.90 26.05 0.13
N THR A 733 0.79 27.08 0.95
CA THR A 733 1.82 28.11 1.13
C THR A 733 2.69 27.82 2.37
N GLU A 734 3.81 28.55 2.55
CA GLU A 734 4.79 28.36 3.63
C GLU A 734 4.27 28.51 5.07
N ALA A 735 3.01 28.90 5.27
CA ALA A 735 2.39 28.98 6.60
C ALA A 735 2.15 27.59 7.24
N ASN A 736 2.14 26.52 6.44
CA ASN A 736 1.93 25.14 6.92
C ASN A 736 3.25 24.37 7.04
N SER A 737 3.40 23.61 8.12
CA SER A 737 4.55 22.71 8.27
C SER A 737 4.38 21.49 7.36
N ALA A 738 5.48 21.00 6.76
CA ALA A 738 5.44 19.79 5.94
C ALA A 738 4.89 18.58 6.71
N ALA A 739 5.13 18.53 8.03
CA ALA A 739 4.61 17.49 8.91
C ALA A 739 3.08 17.51 9.02
N ASP A 740 2.45 18.69 9.06
CA ASP A 740 0.99 18.82 9.14
C ASP A 740 0.30 18.36 7.84
N LEU A 741 0.88 18.72 6.68
CA LEU A 741 0.37 18.31 5.37
C LEU A 741 0.57 16.81 5.12
N GLU A 742 1.63 16.19 5.63
CA GLU A 742 1.84 14.74 5.56
C GLU A 742 0.80 13.94 6.35
N ILE A 743 0.22 14.54 7.41
CA ILE A 743 -0.90 13.94 8.13
C ILE A 743 -2.15 13.97 7.24
N MET A 744 -2.46 15.14 6.64
CA MET A 744 -3.66 15.39 5.84
C MET A 744 -3.69 14.64 4.51
N VAL A 745 -2.57 14.57 3.80
CA VAL A 745 -2.50 14.00 2.44
C VAL A 745 -1.30 13.07 2.34
N SER A 746 -1.49 11.89 1.76
CA SER A 746 -0.42 10.89 1.58
C SER A 746 0.84 11.50 0.95
N THR A 747 2.03 11.08 1.42
CA THR A 747 3.34 11.51 0.93
C THR A 747 3.39 11.50 -0.61
N GLN A 748 3.91 12.58 -1.22
CA GLN A 748 3.97 12.87 -2.67
C GLN A 748 2.71 13.46 -3.34
N ARG A 749 1.65 13.79 -2.59
CA ARG A 749 0.42 14.42 -3.15
C ARG A 749 0.14 15.83 -2.67
N PHE A 750 1.18 16.55 -2.25
CA PHE A 750 1.08 17.98 -1.98
C PHE A 750 2.33 18.73 -2.46
N VAL A 751 2.21 20.05 -2.63
CA VAL A 751 3.35 20.94 -2.87
C VAL A 751 3.22 22.17 -1.97
N ILE A 752 4.34 22.58 -1.37
CA ILE A 752 4.44 23.82 -0.61
C ILE A 752 5.11 24.84 -1.50
N LEU A 753 4.45 25.97 -1.75
CA LEU A 753 4.97 27.06 -2.56
C LEU A 753 5.35 28.25 -1.67
N PRO A 754 6.53 28.87 -1.90
CA PRO A 754 6.89 30.14 -1.27
C PRO A 754 5.94 31.27 -1.69
N ASP A 755 5.46 31.22 -2.94
CA ASP A 755 4.62 32.25 -3.53
C ASP A 755 3.58 31.62 -4.46
N LEU A 756 2.31 32.00 -4.28
CA LEU A 756 1.21 31.54 -5.13
C LEU A 756 1.31 32.07 -6.56
N ARG A 757 2.08 33.14 -6.80
CA ARG A 757 2.38 33.64 -8.16
C ARG A 757 3.20 32.64 -8.99
N ASP A 758 3.87 31.67 -8.35
CA ASP A 758 4.58 30.60 -9.06
C ASP A 758 3.67 29.42 -9.45
N LEU A 759 2.44 29.36 -8.90
CA LEU A 759 1.48 28.30 -9.18
C LEU A 759 1.23 28.10 -10.68
N PRO A 760 0.97 29.14 -11.48
CA PRO A 760 0.68 28.94 -12.90
C PRO A 760 1.88 28.39 -13.69
N ARG A 761 3.12 28.61 -13.22
CA ARG A 761 4.35 28.09 -13.88
C ARG A 761 4.64 26.64 -13.52
N LEU A 762 4.37 26.26 -12.27
CA LEU A 762 4.70 24.93 -11.75
C LEU A 762 3.61 23.91 -12.07
N LEU A 763 2.35 24.35 -12.13
CA LEU A 763 1.24 23.44 -12.24
C LEU A 763 1.19 22.65 -13.54
N PRO A 764 1.50 23.18 -14.74
CA PRO A 764 1.58 22.35 -15.95
C PRO A 764 2.53 21.15 -15.79
N LYS A 765 3.68 21.34 -15.13
CA LYS A 765 4.65 20.26 -14.87
C LYS A 765 4.12 19.23 -13.87
N LEU A 766 3.47 19.68 -12.79
CA LEU A 766 2.88 18.80 -11.78
C LEU A 766 1.68 18.04 -12.35
N TYR A 767 0.81 18.74 -13.07
CA TYR A 767 -0.37 18.21 -13.71
C TYR A 767 0.00 17.13 -14.75
N GLY A 768 1.07 17.35 -15.52
CA GLY A 768 1.63 16.32 -16.41
C GLY A 768 2.00 15.04 -15.68
N ARG A 769 2.67 15.11 -14.51
CA ARG A 769 2.99 13.91 -13.70
C ARG A 769 1.76 13.25 -13.06
N LEU A 770 0.70 14.02 -12.84
CA LEU A 770 -0.50 13.54 -12.15
C LEU A 770 -1.48 12.88 -13.12
N THR A 771 -1.44 13.18 -14.41
CA THR A 771 -2.50 12.83 -15.38
C THR A 771 -2.00 12.07 -16.61
N LEU A 772 -0.71 12.18 -16.95
CA LEU A 772 0.00 11.33 -17.92
C LEU A 772 0.66 10.16 -17.19
#